data_AF-A0AAE1I1X9-F1
#
_entry.id   AF-A0AAE1I1X9-F1
#
_cell.length_a   1.000
_cell.length_b   1.000
_cell.length_c   1.000
_cell.angle_alpha   90.00
_cell.angle_beta   90.00
_cell.angle_gamma   90.00
#
_symmetry.space_group_name_H-M   'P 1'
#
loop_
_entity.id
_entity.type
_entity.pdbx_description
1 polymer ?
#
loop_
_entity_poly.entity_id
_entity_poly.type
_entity_poly.pdbx_seq_one_letter_code
_entity_poly.pdbx_strand_id
1 'polypeptide(L)'
;MECAHCPSCRLAVSSSTGRLRWCVPEKGGQRRVRWVLTASVLLLALAAVAAVLVIRLAGLCAEDDAPSAPAASANQRNRVLDRFDTEGDEARERGPLTDSMTTWFVPPAPAPPLPPDTGEGIGNGERRRRSAPAGAAAGAAAGAAAGAGEGAATAAGAGAQAGPAPAPAPAPGLWALLMNGSAAAEVIWPTESLQWQTLAVQAAADEGVQKGSAASEESSQMDDKQSGAAAGAAVATGAGAVAAAAVPGVVAQAQAQAQAQAASPQQQRAADWTLGVVSPEYTPNQVVRELDANGLIDSKLKNGTAADAARVLRNQASSSPSSPSAGAVREVWQALDQDPARNSTGRARDPLQATDGFFWDIWLSQDDPARVREARARMMRQYMDTSVEPCTDFYTYACGGWAKAHPIPPDKTVFDTFETLREMLDAALRVELERPHPEVPAAASGPDIPAQRGPQSGSAALQPATTAPPPRGTTPDSTTSATFEGGDSAPGRTEQVNADADATTKAKWLYKSCMNHELLEARGVAPLVELLRRLGGWPVLDPAGWDDKSFDWLHLVAQLRLYNNDILISEWVGPDVKNSDQYVIQLDQTGLGLPTRDYFLTPSNAPYLKAYRDFMVEVMELLGADPATAAAHAAEIVSFETSLAEIVASSEERRNVSQLYRRVSLHGLCDLVPAVDWRRYLAVVLGRDVPDDQPVVIFALRYMSDLVALVDKTPRRVVADYLLWRFVRHRINSLGDRFGAAKQRLLHALMGREAVPPRWKTCVAHVNSHMGMALGALFVRRYFDHNSKQDTLEMTRDITQSFREMLNETEWIDEDTRRLALHKVDSMQLRIGYPDFVLDRAALNERYEDVEVHPDKYFENTLNILRKLAKVEQERLGTPVNKTLWNTAPAVVNAYYSRNKNQIMFPAGILQPPFYHRHLPRSLNYGGIGVVIGHEITHGFDDKGRLFDEHGNLLQWWGEDAIVNFHERAQCLINQYSNYSVSEIDLLINGENTQGENIADNGGVKQAFRAYERWAAQHGDAAQADTLPGVNATGRQLFFINFAQVWCSSMRPEAMRSKLKIAVHSPARFRVIGTLSNSKEFAEVFHCPVGSPMNPGEKCSVW
;
A
#
# COMPACT_ATOMS: atom_id res chain seq x y z
N MET A 1 -15.70 -53.63 -33.03
CA MET A 1 -15.62 -52.32 -32.34
C MET A 1 -16.54 -52.41 -31.15
N GLU A 2 -16.00 -52.33 -29.94
CA GLU A 2 -16.78 -52.41 -28.71
C GLU A 2 -16.72 -51.05 -28.01
N CYS A 3 -17.87 -50.39 -27.87
CA CYS A 3 -17.99 -49.16 -27.12
C CYS A 3 -18.45 -49.51 -25.70
N ALA A 4 -17.49 -49.69 -24.79
CA ALA A 4 -17.77 -50.00 -23.39
C ALA A 4 -18.38 -48.77 -22.67
N HIS A 5 -19.72 -48.77 -22.56
CA HIS A 5 -20.53 -48.07 -21.55
C HIS A 5 -19.99 -46.73 -21.00
N CYS A 6 -20.03 -45.67 -21.82
CA CYS A 6 -20.04 -44.29 -21.33
C CYS A 6 -21.17 -43.50 -22.00
N PRO A 7 -22.23 -43.07 -21.29
CA PRO A 7 -23.37 -42.36 -21.88
C PRO A 7 -23.05 -40.98 -22.47
N SER A 8 -21.92 -40.38 -22.08
CA SER A 8 -21.52 -39.01 -22.41
C SER A 8 -20.43 -38.91 -23.48
N CYS A 9 -19.64 -39.96 -23.74
CA CYS A 9 -18.59 -39.93 -24.76
C CYS A 9 -19.17 -39.99 -26.19
N ARG A 10 -19.01 -38.90 -26.96
CA ARG A 10 -19.56 -38.76 -28.32
C ARG A 10 -18.54 -38.82 -29.46
N LEU A 11 -17.24 -38.77 -29.17
CA LEU A 11 -16.16 -38.99 -30.14
C LEU A 11 -15.28 -40.17 -29.73
N ALA A 12 -14.71 -40.84 -30.72
CA ALA A 12 -13.67 -41.86 -30.57
C ALA A 12 -12.62 -41.73 -31.70
N VAL A 13 -11.39 -42.20 -31.47
CA VAL A 13 -10.33 -42.21 -32.49
C VAL A 13 -10.33 -43.55 -33.24
N SER A 14 -10.25 -43.50 -34.57
CA SER A 14 -10.15 -44.70 -35.39
C SER A 14 -8.74 -45.31 -35.34
N SER A 15 -8.61 -46.49 -34.71
CA SER A 15 -7.32 -47.18 -34.50
C SER A 15 -6.55 -47.53 -35.78
N SER A 16 -7.21 -47.58 -36.94
CA SER A 16 -6.58 -47.83 -38.25
C SER A 16 -6.21 -46.56 -39.03
N THR A 17 -6.61 -45.36 -38.57
CA THR A 17 -6.42 -44.11 -39.34
C THR A 17 -6.07 -42.87 -38.51
N GLY A 18 -6.01 -42.96 -37.17
CA GLY A 18 -5.63 -41.86 -36.27
C GLY A 18 -6.64 -40.70 -36.17
N ARG A 19 -7.71 -40.69 -36.99
CA ARG A 19 -8.69 -39.59 -37.03
C ARG A 19 -9.83 -39.79 -36.06
N LEU A 20 -10.24 -38.69 -35.42
CA LEU A 20 -11.47 -38.58 -34.62
C LEU A 20 -12.72 -38.81 -35.49
N ARG A 21 -13.69 -39.54 -34.95
CA ARG A 21 -15.03 -39.73 -35.52
C ARG A 21 -16.10 -39.70 -34.42
N TRP A 22 -17.30 -39.28 -34.79
CA TRP A 22 -18.49 -39.39 -33.94
C TRP A 22 -19.07 -40.80 -33.98
N CYS A 23 -19.40 -41.33 -32.80
CA CYS A 23 -20.15 -42.58 -32.69
C CYS A 23 -21.65 -42.30 -32.73
N VAL A 24 -22.35 -42.82 -33.75
CA VAL A 24 -23.81 -42.67 -33.90
C VAL A 24 -24.46 -44.06 -33.86
N PRO A 25 -25.37 -44.35 -32.92
CA PRO A 25 -26.07 -45.63 -32.90
C PRO A 25 -27.00 -45.77 -34.12
N GLU A 26 -27.01 -46.95 -34.72
CA GLU A 26 -27.74 -47.20 -35.96
C GLU A 26 -29.27 -47.05 -35.81
N LYS A 27 -29.91 -46.72 -36.95
CA LYS A 27 -31.35 -46.95 -37.21
C LYS A 27 -32.34 -46.30 -36.23
N GLY A 28 -32.03 -45.08 -35.78
CA GLY A 28 -33.03 -44.16 -35.21
C GLY A 28 -32.69 -42.68 -35.38
N GLY A 29 -31.45 -42.29 -35.06
CA GLY A 29 -31.04 -40.88 -34.94
C GLY A 29 -31.16 -40.04 -36.22
N GLN A 30 -30.93 -40.63 -37.41
CA GLN A 30 -30.86 -39.87 -38.68
C GLN A 30 -32.13 -39.06 -38.99
N ARG A 31 -33.33 -39.55 -38.66
CA ARG A 31 -34.57 -38.77 -38.90
C ARG A 31 -34.65 -37.55 -37.98
N ARG A 32 -34.27 -37.67 -36.68
CA ARG A 32 -34.25 -36.53 -35.75
C ARG A 32 -33.18 -35.50 -36.12
N VAL A 33 -31.96 -35.93 -36.48
CA VAL A 33 -30.90 -35.01 -36.93
C VAL A 33 -31.32 -34.26 -38.19
N ARG A 34 -31.95 -34.93 -39.16
CA ARG A 34 -32.45 -34.28 -40.38
C ARG A 34 -33.55 -33.25 -40.07
N TRP A 35 -34.50 -33.59 -39.19
CA TRP A 35 -35.53 -32.66 -38.72
C TRP A 35 -34.97 -31.43 -37.99
N VAL A 36 -34.01 -31.62 -37.07
CA VAL A 36 -33.36 -30.51 -36.36
C VAL A 36 -32.62 -29.60 -37.34
N LEU A 37 -31.83 -30.16 -38.26
CA LEU A 37 -31.13 -29.36 -39.27
C LEU A 37 -32.10 -28.59 -40.19
N THR A 38 -33.21 -29.20 -40.63
CA THR A 38 -34.22 -28.47 -41.40
C THR A 38 -34.92 -27.38 -40.58
N ALA A 39 -35.16 -27.60 -39.28
CA ALA A 39 -35.75 -26.59 -38.40
C ALA A 39 -34.80 -25.42 -38.14
N SER A 40 -33.51 -25.69 -37.91
CA SER A 40 -32.47 -24.65 -37.76
C SER A 40 -32.30 -23.84 -39.05
N VAL A 41 -32.34 -24.47 -40.23
CA VAL A 41 -32.31 -23.77 -41.52
C VAL A 41 -33.58 -22.93 -41.73
N LEU A 42 -34.76 -23.43 -41.35
CA LEU A 42 -36.00 -22.64 -41.41
C LEU A 42 -35.97 -21.43 -40.46
N LEU A 43 -35.45 -21.60 -39.25
CA LEU A 43 -35.29 -20.53 -38.27
C LEU A 43 -34.27 -19.48 -38.73
N LEU A 44 -33.14 -19.89 -39.33
CA LEU A 44 -32.18 -18.96 -39.94
C LEU A 44 -32.78 -18.21 -41.14
N ALA A 45 -33.57 -18.88 -41.98
CA ALA A 45 -34.30 -18.23 -43.08
C ALA A 45 -35.33 -17.22 -42.56
N LEU A 46 -36.10 -17.57 -41.52
CA LEU A 46 -37.05 -16.66 -40.87
C LEU A 46 -36.36 -15.48 -40.19
N ALA A 47 -35.22 -15.69 -39.53
CA ALA A 47 -34.41 -14.62 -38.94
C ALA A 47 -33.83 -13.68 -40.02
N ALA A 48 -33.37 -14.22 -41.15
CA ALA A 48 -32.92 -13.40 -42.28
C ALA A 48 -34.06 -12.59 -42.92
N VAL A 49 -35.25 -13.19 -43.09
CA VAL A 49 -36.45 -12.47 -43.55
C VAL A 49 -36.87 -11.39 -42.54
N ALA A 50 -36.82 -11.67 -41.24
CA ALA A 50 -37.12 -10.69 -40.20
C ALA A 50 -36.10 -9.53 -40.20
N ALA A 51 -34.81 -9.81 -40.36
CA ALA A 51 -33.78 -8.78 -40.48
C ALA A 51 -33.98 -7.89 -41.72
N VAL A 52 -34.30 -8.48 -42.88
CA VAL A 52 -34.66 -7.73 -44.10
C VAL A 52 -35.95 -6.92 -43.90
N LEU A 53 -36.92 -7.43 -43.14
CA LEU A 53 -38.15 -6.70 -42.81
C LEU A 53 -37.87 -5.52 -41.87
N VAL A 54 -37.01 -5.68 -40.85
CA VAL A 54 -36.57 -4.59 -39.97
C VAL A 54 -35.81 -3.52 -40.74
N ILE A 55 -34.91 -3.91 -41.66
CA ILE A 55 -34.21 -2.95 -42.54
C ILE A 55 -35.21 -2.22 -43.46
N ARG A 56 -36.21 -2.93 -44.00
CA ARG A 56 -37.30 -2.33 -44.81
C ARG A 56 -38.20 -1.38 -44.01
N LEU A 57 -38.42 -1.63 -42.72
CA LEU A 57 -39.23 -0.80 -41.84
C LEU A 57 -38.45 0.42 -41.33
N ALA A 58 -37.16 0.26 -41.02
CA ALA A 58 -36.26 1.38 -40.69
C ALA A 58 -36.10 2.34 -41.89
N GLY A 59 -36.04 1.79 -43.11
CA GLY A 59 -36.01 2.57 -44.36
C GLY A 59 -37.32 3.21 -44.80
N LEU A 60 -38.32 3.35 -43.91
CA LEU A 60 -39.61 4.01 -44.18
C LEU A 60 -39.92 5.17 -43.22
N CYS A 61 -38.98 5.57 -42.36
CA CYS A 61 -39.14 6.67 -41.39
C CYS A 61 -38.15 7.82 -41.64
N ALA A 62 -38.05 8.29 -42.88
CA ALA A 62 -37.19 9.43 -43.24
C ALA A 62 -37.65 10.15 -44.53
N GLU A 63 -38.69 10.98 -44.43
CA GLU A 63 -38.84 12.30 -45.09
C GLU A 63 -40.20 12.94 -44.70
N ASP A 64 -40.29 14.28 -44.74
CA ASP A 64 -41.44 15.19 -44.55
C ASP A 64 -42.41 14.91 -43.36
N ASP A 65 -42.58 15.81 -42.39
CA ASP A 65 -43.20 17.12 -42.62
C ASP A 65 -42.97 18.10 -41.45
N ALA A 66 -43.04 19.42 -41.68
CA ALA A 66 -42.77 20.45 -40.66
C ALA A 66 -43.83 21.57 -40.61
N PRO A 67 -44.72 21.60 -39.58
CA PRO A 67 -45.74 22.64 -39.43
C PRO A 67 -45.27 23.84 -38.57
N SER A 68 -45.53 25.04 -39.07
CA SER A 68 -45.24 26.34 -38.43
C SER A 68 -46.02 26.61 -37.14
N ALA A 69 -45.40 27.30 -36.17
CA ALA A 69 -46.08 27.95 -35.05
C ALA A 69 -46.21 29.48 -35.27
N PRO A 70 -47.41 30.08 -35.17
CA PRO A 70 -47.61 31.54 -35.27
C PRO A 70 -47.31 32.27 -33.94
N ALA A 71 -47.29 33.60 -33.98
CA ALA A 71 -46.56 34.42 -33.00
C ALA A 71 -47.40 35.24 -31.99
N ALA A 72 -46.68 35.64 -30.92
CA ALA A 72 -46.79 36.87 -30.13
C ALA A 72 -47.92 37.05 -29.08
N SER A 73 -47.51 37.36 -27.84
CA SER A 73 -47.91 38.55 -27.02
C SER A 73 -47.77 38.29 -25.50
N ALA A 74 -47.33 39.21 -24.61
CA ALA A 74 -46.43 40.36 -24.74
C ALA A 74 -46.05 40.91 -23.33
N ASN A 75 -44.76 41.20 -23.09
CA ASN A 75 -44.20 42.32 -22.30
C ASN A 75 -42.67 42.25 -22.41
N GLN A 76 -41.89 43.20 -22.97
CA GLN A 76 -41.73 44.64 -22.70
C GLN A 76 -41.27 44.93 -21.25
N ARG A 77 -40.17 45.67 -20.98
CA ARG A 77 -39.36 46.65 -21.77
C ARG A 77 -37.85 46.56 -21.39
N ASN A 78 -36.88 46.60 -22.32
CA ASN A 78 -36.13 47.77 -22.91
C ASN A 78 -35.18 48.52 -21.93
N ARG A 79 -34.09 49.23 -22.32
CA ARG A 79 -33.14 49.41 -23.48
C ARG A 79 -32.04 50.43 -22.98
N VAL A 80 -30.92 50.85 -23.60
CA VAL A 80 -30.18 50.79 -24.90
C VAL A 80 -28.64 50.84 -24.55
N LEU A 81 -27.58 50.98 -25.38
CA LEU A 81 -27.28 51.29 -26.81
C LEU A 81 -26.45 50.10 -27.43
N ASP A 82 -25.74 50.05 -28.58
CA ASP A 82 -25.18 50.99 -29.61
C ASP A 82 -23.92 51.82 -29.18
N ARG A 83 -22.93 52.21 -30.02
CA ARG A 83 -22.28 51.72 -31.29
C ARG A 83 -20.92 52.49 -31.45
N PHE A 84 -19.90 52.26 -32.31
CA PHE A 84 -19.79 52.12 -33.79
C PHE A 84 -18.27 52.03 -34.20
N ASP A 85 -17.96 51.55 -35.42
CA ASP A 85 -16.87 51.98 -36.37
C ASP A 85 -15.35 51.86 -36.03
N THR A 86 -14.38 51.73 -36.97
CA THR A 86 -14.34 51.75 -38.48
C THR A 86 -13.08 51.03 -39.05
N GLU A 87 -13.17 50.50 -40.29
CA GLU A 87 -12.16 50.42 -41.43
C GLU A 87 -10.65 50.08 -41.21
N GLY A 88 -9.90 49.45 -42.15
CA GLY A 88 -10.25 48.87 -43.47
C GLY A 88 -9.05 48.37 -44.32
N ASP A 89 -9.37 47.58 -45.36
CA ASP A 89 -8.73 47.35 -46.68
C ASP A 89 -7.32 46.72 -47.02
N GLU A 90 -7.39 45.95 -48.13
CA GLU A 90 -6.43 45.55 -49.21
C GLU A 90 -5.13 44.71 -49.04
N ALA A 91 -5.17 43.51 -49.67
CA ALA A 91 -4.16 42.86 -50.56
C ALA A 91 -2.75 42.45 -49.99
N ARG A 92 -2.04 41.42 -50.51
CA ARG A 92 -1.96 40.91 -51.89
C ARG A 92 -1.32 39.50 -52.05
N GLU A 93 -1.86 38.68 -52.96
CA GLU A 93 -1.30 37.54 -53.74
C GLU A 93 -0.03 36.78 -53.28
N ARG A 94 -0.18 35.46 -52.99
CA ARG A 94 0.41 34.35 -53.79
C ARG A 94 0.00 32.94 -53.30
N GLY A 95 -0.41 32.08 -54.23
CA GLY A 95 -0.40 30.60 -54.08
C GLY A 95 0.63 29.98 -55.06
N PRO A 96 0.44 28.72 -55.57
CA PRO A 96 -0.64 27.78 -55.27
C PRO A 96 -0.25 26.26 -55.18
N LEU A 97 -1.20 25.40 -54.77
CA LEU A 97 -1.34 23.95 -55.10
C LEU A 97 -0.22 22.97 -54.62
N THR A 98 -0.40 21.63 -54.52
CA THR A 98 -1.46 20.67 -54.95
C THR A 98 -1.53 19.46 -53.98
N ASP A 99 -2.71 18.85 -53.81
CA ASP A 99 -3.10 17.41 -53.92
C ASP A 99 -2.13 16.23 -53.58
N SER A 100 -2.56 14.99 -53.26
CA SER A 100 -3.84 14.42 -52.74
C SER A 100 -3.74 12.88 -52.55
N MET A 101 -4.21 12.35 -51.40
CA MET A 101 -4.79 10.98 -51.18
C MET A 101 -3.98 9.66 -51.45
N THR A 102 -4.62 8.53 -51.08
CA THR A 102 -4.42 7.10 -51.47
C THR A 102 -3.36 6.19 -50.80
N THR A 103 -3.67 5.77 -49.56
CA THR A 103 -4.02 4.38 -49.12
C THR A 103 -3.19 3.11 -49.43
N TRP A 104 -3.17 2.21 -48.42
CA TRP A 104 -2.81 0.75 -48.39
C TRP A 104 -1.33 0.33 -48.53
N PHE A 105 -0.83 -0.54 -47.62
CA PHE A 105 -0.56 -1.97 -47.93
C PHE A 105 -0.24 -2.87 -46.71
N VAL A 106 -0.22 -4.18 -46.96
CA VAL A 106 -0.11 -5.37 -46.06
C VAL A 106 1.37 -5.74 -45.76
N PRO A 107 1.71 -6.46 -44.66
CA PRO A 107 3.08 -6.52 -44.11
C PRO A 107 4.03 -7.54 -44.78
N PRO A 108 5.36 -7.45 -44.50
CA PRO A 108 6.38 -8.36 -45.05
C PRO A 108 6.53 -9.68 -44.28
N ALA A 109 7.05 -10.70 -44.99
CA ALA A 109 7.48 -12.00 -44.50
C ALA A 109 8.96 -12.26 -44.94
N PRO A 110 9.66 -13.32 -44.48
CA PRO A 110 11.10 -13.27 -44.22
C PRO A 110 12.03 -13.59 -45.41
N ALA A 111 13.33 -13.29 -45.23
CA ALA A 111 14.41 -13.64 -46.14
C ALA A 111 15.66 -14.19 -45.40
N PRO A 112 16.25 -15.33 -45.83
CA PRO A 112 17.54 -15.88 -45.37
C PRO A 112 18.65 -15.70 -46.45
N PRO A 113 19.86 -16.30 -46.36
CA PRO A 113 20.82 -16.41 -45.23
C PRO A 113 22.23 -15.84 -45.59
N LEU A 114 23.22 -16.00 -44.70
CA LEU A 114 24.66 -15.71 -44.93
C LEU A 114 25.27 -16.55 -46.07
N PRO A 115 26.25 -16.03 -46.87
CA PRO A 115 27.70 -16.19 -46.58
C PRO A 115 28.62 -15.07 -47.19
N PRO A 116 29.96 -15.21 -47.27
CA PRO A 116 30.98 -15.63 -46.29
C PRO A 116 32.14 -14.61 -46.11
N ASP A 117 33.14 -15.02 -45.32
CA ASP A 117 34.44 -14.41 -45.00
C ASP A 117 35.38 -14.11 -46.20
N THR A 118 36.05 -12.94 -46.18
CA THR A 118 37.31 -12.63 -46.89
C THR A 118 38.10 -11.53 -46.14
N GLY A 119 39.41 -11.73 -45.93
CA GLY A 119 40.29 -10.77 -45.24
C GLY A 119 41.19 -9.91 -46.15
N GLU A 120 42.26 -9.37 -45.54
CA GLU A 120 43.27 -8.44 -46.09
C GLU A 120 42.80 -6.98 -46.37
N GLY A 121 43.53 -5.92 -46.00
CA GLY A 121 44.73 -5.86 -45.14
C GLY A 121 45.43 -4.49 -45.11
N ILE A 122 46.42 -4.37 -44.20
CA ILE A 122 47.56 -3.41 -44.19
C ILE A 122 47.26 -1.90 -43.95
N GLY A 123 47.78 -1.38 -42.83
CA GLY A 123 47.90 0.06 -42.53
C GLY A 123 48.80 0.35 -41.31
N ASN A 124 50.09 0.60 -41.54
CA ASN A 124 51.12 0.71 -40.46
C ASN A 124 51.09 2.04 -39.68
N GLY A 125 51.47 2.01 -38.38
CA GLY A 125 51.40 3.19 -37.49
C GLY A 125 52.48 3.41 -36.40
N GLU A 126 53.40 2.47 -36.14
CA GLU A 126 54.55 2.61 -35.18
C GLU A 126 54.18 2.83 -33.67
N ARG A 127 55.05 2.70 -32.63
CA ARG A 127 56.52 2.47 -32.51
C ARG A 127 56.93 1.88 -31.13
N ARG A 128 57.69 0.75 -31.10
CA ARG A 128 58.71 0.34 -30.06
C ARG A 128 58.23 -0.04 -28.64
N ARG A 129 58.91 -0.88 -27.82
CA ARG A 129 60.22 -1.60 -27.91
C ARG A 129 60.33 -2.78 -26.90
N ARG A 130 60.80 -3.97 -27.36
CA ARG A 130 61.72 -5.00 -26.73
C ARG A 130 61.50 -5.47 -25.27
N SER A 131 61.81 -6.70 -24.81
CA SER A 131 62.55 -7.91 -25.32
C SER A 131 62.14 -9.13 -24.44
N ALA A 132 61.87 -10.36 -24.93
CA ALA A 132 62.75 -11.41 -25.53
C ALA A 132 63.55 -12.25 -24.49
N PRO A 133 63.88 -13.57 -24.70
CA PRO A 133 63.35 -14.57 -25.65
C PRO A 133 63.31 -16.11 -25.23
N ALA A 134 62.61 -16.92 -26.04
CA ALA A 134 62.95 -18.28 -26.56
C ALA A 134 62.93 -19.60 -25.71
N GLY A 135 62.67 -20.71 -26.42
CA GLY A 135 62.78 -22.14 -25.99
C GLY A 135 61.44 -22.91 -26.03
N ALA A 136 60.93 -23.53 -27.10
CA ALA A 136 61.49 -24.24 -28.28
C ALA A 136 61.98 -25.69 -28.02
N ALA A 137 61.10 -26.68 -28.23
CA ALA A 137 61.41 -28.05 -28.69
C ALA A 137 60.11 -28.82 -29.04
N ALA A 138 60.21 -29.86 -29.87
CA ALA A 138 59.11 -30.80 -30.19
C ALA A 138 59.59 -32.25 -30.02
N GLY A 139 58.65 -33.19 -29.83
CA GLY A 139 58.95 -34.62 -29.75
C GLY A 139 57.68 -35.47 -29.75
N ALA A 140 57.65 -36.51 -30.58
CA ALA A 140 56.50 -37.40 -30.74
C ALA A 140 56.92 -38.87 -30.63
N ALA A 141 56.02 -39.72 -30.12
CA ALA A 141 56.01 -41.17 -30.36
C ALA A 141 54.63 -41.74 -30.00
N ALA A 142 54.25 -42.84 -30.64
CA ALA A 142 53.06 -43.63 -30.31
C ALA A 142 53.47 -45.07 -29.96
N GLY A 143 52.61 -45.79 -29.24
CA GLY A 143 52.80 -47.21 -28.92
C GLY A 143 51.56 -47.80 -28.25
N ALA A 144 51.06 -48.91 -28.77
CA ALA A 144 49.82 -49.55 -28.32
C ALA A 144 50.04 -51.03 -27.99
N ALA A 145 49.24 -51.57 -27.07
CA ALA A 145 48.98 -53.00 -26.91
C ALA A 145 47.67 -53.22 -26.14
N ALA A 146 47.03 -54.37 -26.35
CA ALA A 146 45.83 -54.81 -25.63
C ALA A 146 45.99 -56.28 -25.19
N GLY A 147 45.19 -56.73 -24.22
CA GLY A 147 45.14 -58.11 -23.75
C GLY A 147 43.88 -58.37 -22.92
N ALA A 148 43.33 -59.58 -22.95
CA ALA A 148 42.01 -59.90 -22.39
C ALA A 148 41.86 -61.37 -21.94
N GLY A 149 40.79 -61.66 -21.18
CA GLY A 149 40.28 -62.98 -20.79
C GLY A 149 40.60 -63.43 -19.35
N GLU A 150 39.99 -64.47 -18.77
CA GLU A 150 38.62 -65.05 -18.90
C GLU A 150 38.42 -66.20 -17.86
N GLY A 151 37.17 -66.60 -17.55
CA GLY A 151 36.80 -67.75 -16.68
C GLY A 151 36.42 -67.39 -15.22
N ALA A 152 35.28 -67.76 -14.60
CA ALA A 152 34.44 -68.99 -14.54
C ALA A 152 34.98 -70.07 -13.56
N ALA A 153 34.21 -70.75 -12.68
CA ALA A 153 32.82 -70.68 -12.16
C ALA A 153 32.76 -71.48 -10.80
N THR A 154 31.69 -71.96 -10.12
CA THR A 154 30.24 -72.21 -10.38
C THR A 154 29.48 -72.48 -9.04
N ALA A 155 28.14 -72.28 -8.98
CA ALA A 155 27.15 -72.88 -8.04
C ALA A 155 27.25 -72.59 -6.51
N ALA A 156 26.18 -72.59 -5.67
CA ALA A 156 24.70 -72.51 -5.78
C ALA A 156 24.13 -72.37 -4.32
N GLY A 157 22.85 -72.08 -4.00
CA GLY A 157 21.65 -71.71 -4.78
C GLY A 157 20.35 -71.85 -3.93
N ALA A 158 19.24 -71.20 -4.36
CA ALA A 158 17.89 -71.16 -3.76
C ALA A 158 17.71 -70.43 -2.38
N GLY A 159 16.63 -69.66 -2.14
CA GLY A 159 15.55 -69.22 -3.05
C GLY A 159 14.48 -68.36 -2.34
N ALA A 160 13.73 -67.53 -3.09
CA ALA A 160 12.62 -66.70 -2.59
C ALA A 160 11.59 -66.43 -3.73
N GLN A 161 10.34 -66.10 -3.37
CA GLN A 161 9.23 -65.90 -4.34
C GLN A 161 8.74 -64.45 -4.46
N ALA A 162 8.11 -64.18 -5.60
CA ALA A 162 7.68 -62.91 -6.17
C ALA A 162 6.96 -61.89 -5.27
N GLY A 163 7.31 -60.62 -5.49
CA GLY A 163 6.44 -59.43 -5.37
C GLY A 163 6.66 -58.53 -6.60
N PRO A 164 5.65 -57.80 -7.12
CA PRO A 164 5.73 -57.17 -8.45
C PRO A 164 6.50 -55.84 -8.47
N ALA A 165 7.18 -55.59 -9.59
CA ALA A 165 7.91 -54.35 -9.86
C ALA A 165 7.00 -53.24 -10.46
N PRO A 166 7.34 -51.95 -10.31
CA PRO A 166 6.63 -50.85 -10.97
C PRO A 166 6.85 -50.84 -12.50
N ALA A 167 5.83 -50.42 -13.24
CA ALA A 167 5.83 -50.33 -14.70
C ALA A 167 6.43 -49.00 -15.22
N PRO A 168 6.92 -48.93 -16.48
CA PRO A 168 7.64 -47.77 -17.00
C PRO A 168 6.75 -46.59 -17.40
N ALA A 169 7.37 -45.41 -17.51
CA ALA A 169 6.72 -44.16 -17.90
C ALA A 169 6.33 -44.09 -19.40
N PRO A 170 5.24 -43.39 -19.75
CA PRO A 170 4.96 -42.96 -21.12
C PRO A 170 5.64 -41.61 -21.44
N ALA A 171 6.16 -41.48 -22.66
CA ALA A 171 6.66 -40.21 -23.20
C ALA A 171 5.49 -39.26 -23.62
N PRO A 172 5.70 -37.93 -23.73
CA PRO A 172 4.61 -36.97 -23.83
C PRO A 172 3.92 -36.92 -25.20
N GLY A 173 2.61 -36.67 -25.19
CA GLY A 173 1.79 -36.40 -26.38
C GLY A 173 1.29 -34.95 -26.40
N LEU A 174 1.37 -34.30 -27.56
CA LEU A 174 1.17 -32.86 -27.76
C LEU A 174 -0.12 -32.29 -27.12
N TRP A 175 0.04 -31.40 -26.13
CA TRP A 175 -0.84 -30.26 -25.86
C TRP A 175 -0.01 -29.10 -25.30
N ALA A 176 0.50 -28.24 -26.18
CA ALA A 176 1.24 -27.04 -25.81
C ALA A 176 0.83 -25.88 -26.74
N LEU A 177 0.14 -24.88 -26.17
CA LEU A 177 0.01 -23.47 -26.59
C LEU A 177 -1.18 -22.83 -25.85
N LEU A 178 -1.09 -21.53 -25.57
CA LEU A 178 -2.15 -20.65 -25.02
C LEU A 178 -2.58 -20.86 -23.55
N MET A 179 -1.63 -20.71 -22.61
CA MET A 179 -1.89 -20.13 -21.28
C MET A 179 -0.68 -19.26 -20.88
N ASN A 180 -0.84 -17.94 -20.82
CA ASN A 180 0.21 -16.98 -20.43
C ASN A 180 -0.34 -16.00 -19.37
N GLY A 181 0.51 -15.46 -18.49
CA GLY A 181 0.12 -14.50 -17.45
C GLY A 181 1.17 -13.45 -17.02
N SER A 182 0.71 -12.37 -16.36
CA SER A 182 1.43 -11.11 -15.98
C SER A 182 0.54 -10.15 -15.13
N ALA A 183 0.89 -9.60 -13.94
CA ALA A 183 -0.09 -8.85 -13.09
C ALA A 183 -0.33 -7.34 -13.44
N ALA A 184 -1.60 -6.88 -13.59
CA ALA A 184 -1.98 -5.49 -13.90
C ALA A 184 -2.55 -4.67 -12.71
N ALA A 185 -1.68 -3.90 -12.03
CA ALA A 185 -2.01 -2.77 -11.16
C ALA A 185 -0.71 -2.03 -10.77
N GLU A 186 -0.60 -0.71 -11.01
CA GLU A 186 0.40 0.23 -10.45
C GLU A 186 0.24 1.62 -11.11
N VAL A 187 0.35 2.79 -10.47
CA VAL A 187 0.44 3.16 -9.04
C VAL A 187 -0.53 4.32 -8.81
N ILE A 188 -1.56 4.16 -7.97
CA ILE A 188 -2.35 5.28 -7.43
C ILE A 188 -2.62 5.13 -5.94
N TRP A 189 -2.70 6.28 -5.27
CA TRP A 189 -3.01 6.42 -3.86
C TRP A 189 -4.51 6.70 -3.67
N PRO A 190 -5.34 5.70 -3.32
CA PRO A 190 -6.48 5.96 -2.45
C PRO A 190 -5.92 6.45 -1.11
N THR A 191 -6.48 7.53 -0.55
CA THR A 191 -5.86 8.25 0.58
C THR A 191 -6.11 7.57 1.94
N GLU A 192 -5.50 6.41 2.16
CA GLU A 192 -5.54 5.62 3.41
C GLU A 192 -4.16 5.00 3.80
N SER A 193 -3.04 5.67 3.46
CA SER A 193 -1.67 5.32 3.88
C SER A 193 -1.32 5.88 5.28
N LEU A 194 -1.67 5.20 6.37
CA LEU A 194 -0.66 4.46 7.15
C LEU A 194 -1.30 3.41 8.08
N GLN A 195 -2.60 3.12 7.90
CA GLN A 195 -3.30 2.04 8.61
C GLN A 195 -3.78 0.92 7.68
N TRP A 196 -3.78 1.14 6.37
CA TRP A 196 -4.10 0.15 5.35
C TRP A 196 -2.94 -0.14 4.39
N GLN A 197 -1.75 0.46 4.61
CA GLN A 197 -0.51 0.00 3.98
C GLN A 197 0.07 -1.24 4.69
N THR A 198 -0.79 -2.23 4.83
CA THR A 198 -0.41 -3.59 4.45
C THR A 198 -1.58 -4.12 3.63
N LEU A 199 -1.30 -4.42 2.35
CA LEU A 199 -2.04 -5.34 1.47
C LEU A 199 -3.28 -4.79 0.73
N ALA A 200 -3.19 -4.82 -0.60
CA ALA A 200 -4.32 -4.88 -1.52
C ALA A 200 -3.84 -5.59 -2.81
N VAL A 201 -4.80 -5.99 -3.66
CA VAL A 201 -4.64 -6.81 -4.89
C VAL A 201 -4.56 -8.32 -4.62
N GLN A 202 -5.75 -8.93 -4.53
CA GLN A 202 -6.04 -10.05 -5.44
C GLN A 202 -6.74 -11.32 -4.86
N ALA A 203 -7.78 -11.88 -5.50
CA ALA A 203 -8.39 -13.21 -5.22
C ALA A 203 -7.84 -14.31 -6.18
N ALA A 204 -8.44 -15.49 -6.45
CA ALA A 204 -8.66 -16.74 -5.67
C ALA A 204 -9.56 -17.78 -6.43
N ALA A 205 -9.15 -19.05 -6.64
CA ALA A 205 -9.95 -20.17 -7.27
C ALA A 205 -9.27 -21.58 -7.16
N ASP A 206 -9.91 -22.77 -7.31
CA ASP A 206 -11.24 -23.28 -6.89
C ASP A 206 -11.35 -24.85 -6.92
N GLU A 207 -12.45 -25.41 -6.36
CA GLU A 207 -13.08 -26.76 -6.45
C GLU A 207 -12.28 -28.11 -6.50
N GLY A 208 -12.40 -28.91 -5.41
CA GLY A 208 -13.36 -30.04 -5.36
C GLY A 208 -13.00 -31.46 -5.87
N VAL A 209 -12.93 -32.44 -4.95
CA VAL A 209 -13.06 -33.90 -5.26
C VAL A 209 -13.88 -34.65 -4.19
N GLN A 210 -14.85 -35.47 -4.61
CA GLN A 210 -15.61 -36.41 -3.74
C GLN A 210 -15.09 -37.85 -3.78
N LYS A 211 -15.12 -38.54 -2.62
CA LYS A 211 -15.37 -40.00 -2.38
C LYS A 211 -15.22 -40.31 -0.88
N GLY A 212 -15.92 -41.27 -0.25
CA GLY A 212 -17.08 -42.06 -0.69
C GLY A 212 -17.10 -43.48 -0.09
N SER A 213 -18.22 -43.90 0.53
CA SER A 213 -18.48 -45.23 1.17
C SER A 213 -17.66 -45.54 2.46
N ALA A 214 -18.02 -46.46 3.38
CA ALA A 214 -19.25 -47.13 3.86
C ALA A 214 -18.83 -48.12 4.99
N ALA A 215 -19.62 -48.63 5.95
CA ALA A 215 -20.97 -48.33 6.47
C ALA A 215 -20.89 -48.42 8.04
N SER A 216 -21.62 -49.16 8.89
CA SER A 216 -22.85 -50.02 8.86
C SER A 216 -23.25 -50.39 10.31
N GLU A 217 -24.54 -50.25 10.67
CA GLU A 217 -25.24 -50.91 11.81
C GLU A 217 -24.74 -50.61 13.26
N GLU A 218 -25.49 -50.76 14.36
CA GLU A 218 -26.82 -51.39 14.60
C GLU A 218 -27.65 -50.62 15.67
N SER A 219 -28.88 -51.07 15.97
CA SER A 219 -29.89 -50.42 16.84
C SER A 219 -29.48 -50.23 18.32
N SER A 220 -29.99 -49.23 19.05
CA SER A 220 -31.36 -49.19 19.65
C SER A 220 -31.51 -47.94 20.58
N GLN A 221 -32.58 -47.64 21.33
CA GLN A 221 -33.82 -48.38 21.64
C GLN A 221 -35.10 -47.48 21.81
N MET A 222 -35.46 -47.11 23.05
CA MET A 222 -36.78 -46.65 23.58
C MET A 222 -36.55 -45.85 24.90
N ASP A 223 -37.43 -45.02 25.48
CA ASP A 223 -38.79 -44.58 25.10
C ASP A 223 -39.20 -43.24 25.78
N ASP A 224 -40.27 -42.63 25.25
CA ASP A 224 -41.29 -41.72 25.83
C ASP A 224 -41.02 -40.48 26.75
N LYS A 225 -41.67 -39.35 26.35
CA LYS A 225 -42.67 -38.49 27.06
C LYS A 225 -42.53 -38.20 28.60
N GLN A 226 -42.93 -37.03 29.16
CA GLN A 226 -43.72 -35.89 28.66
C GLN A 226 -43.57 -34.62 29.54
N SER A 227 -43.82 -33.44 28.95
CA SER A 227 -44.42 -32.19 29.51
C SER A 227 -44.38 -31.82 31.02
N GLY A 228 -44.16 -30.54 31.36
CA GLY A 228 -44.63 -29.99 32.65
C GLY A 228 -44.21 -28.54 32.98
N ALA A 229 -45.14 -27.59 32.84
CA ALA A 229 -44.93 -26.14 32.96
C ALA A 229 -44.58 -25.57 34.37
N ALA A 230 -43.88 -24.42 34.32
CA ALA A 230 -44.08 -23.20 35.11
C ALA A 230 -43.92 -23.14 36.66
N ALA A 231 -42.92 -22.32 37.06
CA ALA A 231 -43.00 -21.20 38.02
C ALA A 231 -43.49 -21.38 39.48
N GLY A 232 -42.78 -20.71 40.41
CA GLY A 232 -43.27 -20.36 41.75
C GLY A 232 -42.25 -20.60 42.86
N ALA A 233 -41.92 -19.56 43.65
CA ALA A 233 -41.02 -19.66 44.79
C ALA A 233 -41.77 -19.40 46.12
N ALA A 234 -41.46 -20.17 47.17
CA ALA A 234 -41.39 -19.69 48.57
C ALA A 234 -40.89 -20.76 49.58
N VAL A 235 -39.72 -20.51 50.16
CA VAL A 235 -39.36 -20.58 51.60
C VAL A 235 -40.21 -21.44 52.57
N ALA A 236 -39.56 -22.39 53.29
CA ALA A 236 -39.57 -22.47 54.78
C ALA A 236 -38.68 -23.61 55.38
N THR A 237 -37.86 -23.26 56.41
CA THR A 237 -37.43 -24.03 57.63
C THR A 237 -37.19 -25.57 57.63
N GLY A 238 -36.19 -26.15 58.31
CA GLY A 238 -35.06 -25.61 59.11
C GLY A 238 -34.50 -26.57 60.21
N ALA A 239 -33.42 -26.15 60.90
CA ALA A 239 -32.85 -26.64 62.19
C ALA A 239 -31.94 -27.92 62.27
N GLY A 240 -30.94 -27.86 63.19
CA GLY A 240 -30.00 -28.94 63.62
C GLY A 240 -28.51 -28.67 63.27
N ALA A 241 -27.62 -28.18 64.15
CA ALA A 241 -26.96 -28.77 65.35
C ALA A 241 -25.84 -29.80 65.03
N VAL A 242 -24.62 -29.81 65.63
CA VAL A 242 -23.97 -28.97 66.68
C VAL A 242 -22.42 -29.03 66.59
N ALA A 243 -21.73 -28.04 67.19
CA ALA A 243 -20.29 -27.76 67.51
C ALA A 243 -19.17 -28.86 67.43
N ALA A 244 -17.84 -28.57 67.51
CA ALA A 244 -17.12 -27.40 68.07
C ALA A 244 -15.64 -27.21 67.62
N ALA A 245 -15.12 -25.96 67.78
CA ALA A 245 -13.71 -25.53 68.01
C ALA A 245 -12.61 -25.84 66.95
N ALA A 246 -11.61 -24.97 66.67
CA ALA A 246 -11.29 -23.57 67.04
C ALA A 246 -10.51 -22.91 65.85
N VAL A 247 -10.60 -21.62 65.45
CA VAL A 247 -10.74 -20.29 66.12
C VAL A 247 -9.39 -19.73 66.61
N PRO A 248 -9.03 -18.42 66.44
CA PRO A 248 -9.75 -17.30 65.78
C PRO A 248 -8.98 -16.65 64.58
N GLY A 249 -9.57 -15.66 63.90
CA GLY A 249 -8.82 -14.80 62.97
C GLY A 249 -9.58 -13.67 62.24
N VAL A 250 -10.84 -13.89 61.80
CA VAL A 250 -11.55 -12.94 60.93
C VAL A 250 -13.00 -12.72 61.37
N VAL A 251 -13.25 -11.71 62.22
CA VAL A 251 -14.58 -11.08 62.41
C VAL A 251 -14.40 -9.60 62.78
N ALA A 252 -14.68 -8.69 61.85
CA ALA A 252 -14.76 -7.25 62.13
C ALA A 252 -15.70 -6.48 61.15
N GLN A 253 -16.60 -7.16 60.44
CA GLN A 253 -17.36 -6.54 59.34
C GLN A 253 -18.79 -7.08 59.16
N ALA A 254 -19.52 -7.28 60.26
CA ALA A 254 -20.93 -7.72 60.24
C ALA A 254 -21.85 -7.01 61.26
N GLN A 255 -21.40 -5.92 61.91
CA GLN A 255 -22.20 -5.14 62.87
C GLN A 255 -22.05 -3.62 62.66
N ALA A 256 -22.37 -3.15 61.44
CA ALA A 256 -22.37 -1.72 61.10
C ALA A 256 -23.50 -1.28 60.14
N GLN A 257 -24.46 -2.14 59.81
CA GLN A 257 -25.59 -1.82 58.91
C GLN A 257 -26.91 -1.52 59.65
N ALA A 258 -26.83 -0.91 60.84
CA ALA A 258 -28.00 -0.59 61.66
C ALA A 258 -28.01 0.83 62.27
N GLN A 259 -27.26 1.79 61.70
CA GLN A 259 -27.37 3.22 62.02
C GLN A 259 -26.74 4.11 60.92
N ALA A 260 -27.41 4.22 59.76
CA ALA A 260 -26.92 5.02 58.62
C ALA A 260 -28.03 5.69 57.77
N GLN A 261 -29.16 6.08 58.39
CA GLN A 261 -30.23 6.85 57.72
C GLN A 261 -30.20 8.34 58.08
N ALA A 262 -29.09 9.03 57.78
CA ALA A 262 -28.96 10.49 57.87
C ALA A 262 -27.71 11.03 57.13
N ALA A 263 -27.61 10.84 55.82
CA ALA A 263 -26.57 11.46 54.99
C ALA A 263 -27.15 11.87 53.62
N SER A 264 -26.74 13.02 53.08
CA SER A 264 -27.21 13.52 51.78
C SER A 264 -26.42 12.91 50.60
N PRO A 265 -26.97 12.95 49.37
CA PRO A 265 -26.26 12.52 48.16
C PRO A 265 -24.99 13.31 47.80
N GLN A 266 -24.70 14.43 48.49
CA GLN A 266 -23.41 15.11 48.43
C GLN A 266 -22.42 14.54 49.46
N GLN A 267 -22.88 14.20 50.67
CA GLN A 267 -22.03 13.60 51.70
C GLN A 267 -21.54 12.20 51.31
N GLN A 268 -22.32 11.44 50.54
CA GLN A 268 -21.86 10.16 49.97
C GLN A 268 -20.78 10.37 48.89
N ARG A 269 -20.97 11.29 47.94
CA ARG A 269 -19.93 11.58 46.92
C ARG A 269 -18.62 12.10 47.50
N ALA A 270 -18.68 12.89 48.57
CA ALA A 270 -17.49 13.35 49.30
C ALA A 270 -16.76 12.20 50.03
N ALA A 271 -17.48 11.15 50.45
CA ALA A 271 -16.89 9.94 51.03
C ALA A 271 -16.21 9.07 49.97
N ASP A 272 -16.84 8.87 48.81
CA ASP A 272 -16.25 8.10 47.70
C ASP A 272 -14.95 8.75 47.18
N TRP A 273 -14.94 10.08 47.04
CA TRP A 273 -13.72 10.84 46.66
C TRP A 273 -12.60 10.79 47.70
N THR A 274 -12.92 10.60 48.99
CA THR A 274 -11.89 10.48 50.05
C THR A 274 -11.38 9.04 50.24
N LEU A 275 -11.90 8.07 49.48
CA LEU A 275 -11.47 6.67 49.47
C LEU A 275 -10.68 6.27 48.20
N GLY A 276 -10.21 7.24 47.42
CA GLY A 276 -9.09 7.04 46.48
C GLY A 276 -9.43 6.51 45.07
N VAL A 277 -10.70 6.44 44.68
CA VAL A 277 -11.10 5.99 43.34
C VAL A 277 -11.28 7.16 42.38
N VAL A 278 -10.19 7.67 41.82
CA VAL A 278 -10.22 8.52 40.61
C VAL A 278 -10.24 7.61 39.39
N SER A 279 -11.30 7.65 38.58
CA SER A 279 -11.35 6.89 37.32
C SER A 279 -10.29 7.41 36.34
N PRO A 280 -9.52 6.54 35.65
CA PRO A 280 -8.49 6.95 34.68
C PRO A 280 -9.05 7.64 33.43
N GLU A 281 -10.38 7.74 33.28
CA GLU A 281 -11.06 8.37 32.15
C GLU A 281 -11.25 9.90 32.29
N TYR A 282 -10.95 10.48 33.46
CA TYR A 282 -11.12 11.92 33.69
C TYR A 282 -9.97 12.77 33.15
N THR A 283 -10.30 13.79 32.35
CA THR A 283 -9.32 14.82 31.94
C THR A 283 -8.93 15.72 33.11
N PRO A 284 -7.71 16.33 33.11
CA PRO A 284 -7.26 17.19 34.20
C PRO A 284 -8.20 18.37 34.51
N ASN A 285 -8.89 18.91 33.50
CA ASN A 285 -9.85 20.01 33.66
C ASN A 285 -11.18 19.53 34.29
N GLN A 286 -11.56 18.26 34.16
CA GLN A 286 -12.70 17.69 34.89
C GLN A 286 -12.35 17.47 36.37
N VAL A 287 -11.14 16.98 36.67
CA VAL A 287 -10.66 16.81 38.06
C VAL A 287 -10.67 18.14 38.81
N VAL A 288 -10.18 19.23 38.21
CA VAL A 288 -10.21 20.57 38.84
C VAL A 288 -11.65 21.06 39.08
N ARG A 289 -12.61 20.76 38.19
CA ARG A 289 -14.02 21.13 38.36
C ARG A 289 -14.71 20.35 39.49
N GLU A 290 -14.44 19.06 39.63
CA GLU A 290 -14.96 18.25 40.76
C GLU A 290 -14.34 18.67 42.10
N LEU A 291 -13.04 19.01 42.13
CA LEU A 291 -12.40 19.55 43.33
C LEU A 291 -13.01 20.89 43.78
N ASP A 292 -13.42 21.76 42.83
CA ASP A 292 -14.14 22.99 43.15
C ASP A 292 -15.58 22.73 43.60
N ALA A 293 -16.29 21.81 42.93
CA ALA A 293 -17.67 21.43 43.26
C ALA A 293 -17.80 20.81 44.67
N ASN A 294 -16.75 20.15 45.16
CA ASN A 294 -16.68 19.59 46.51
C ASN A 294 -15.98 20.53 47.52
N GLY A 295 -15.61 21.76 47.12
CA GLY A 295 -15.07 22.79 48.02
C GLY A 295 -13.63 22.55 48.52
N LEU A 296 -12.84 21.76 47.79
CA LEU A 296 -11.49 21.33 48.19
C LEU A 296 -10.36 22.26 47.71
N ILE A 297 -10.68 23.33 46.98
CA ILE A 297 -9.73 24.34 46.49
C ILE A 297 -10.22 25.77 46.75
N ASP A 298 -9.28 26.70 47.00
CA ASP A 298 -9.59 28.13 47.23
C ASP A 298 -9.98 28.84 45.92
N SER A 299 -10.82 29.86 46.07
CA SER A 299 -11.27 30.83 45.07
C SER A 299 -10.25 31.24 44.00
N LYS A 300 -8.97 31.35 44.36
CA LYS A 300 -7.87 31.72 43.44
C LYS A 300 -7.49 30.65 42.41
N LEU A 301 -7.88 29.39 42.61
CA LEU A 301 -7.61 28.28 41.68
C LEU A 301 -8.69 28.08 40.61
N LYS A 302 -9.85 28.75 40.71
CA LYS A 302 -10.99 28.56 39.79
C LYS A 302 -10.69 28.83 38.30
N ASN A 303 -9.62 29.59 38.02
CA ASN A 303 -9.10 29.89 36.68
C ASN A 303 -7.66 29.37 36.46
N GLY A 304 -7.16 28.47 37.33
CA GLY A 304 -5.78 27.94 37.27
C GLY A 304 -5.65 26.68 36.41
N THR A 305 -4.42 26.31 36.06
CA THR A 305 -4.14 25.04 35.38
C THR A 305 -4.11 23.86 36.36
N ALA A 306 -4.18 22.63 35.85
CA ALA A 306 -3.98 21.43 36.67
C ALA A 306 -2.62 21.43 37.41
N ALA A 307 -1.57 22.01 36.81
CA ALA A 307 -0.27 22.19 37.45
C ALA A 307 -0.30 23.22 38.60
N ASP A 308 -1.20 24.21 38.56
CA ASP A 308 -1.41 25.14 39.67
C ASP A 308 -2.14 24.48 40.83
N ALA A 309 -3.18 23.69 40.54
CA ALA A 309 -3.87 22.88 41.54
C ALA A 309 -2.90 21.88 42.20
N ALA A 310 -2.12 21.15 41.39
CA ALA A 310 -1.06 20.25 41.86
C ALA A 310 -0.08 20.96 42.79
N ARG A 311 0.43 22.13 42.41
CA ARG A 311 1.36 22.95 43.20
C ARG A 311 0.77 23.39 44.56
N VAL A 312 -0.52 23.72 44.62
CA VAL A 312 -1.18 24.10 45.89
C VAL A 312 -1.42 22.88 46.79
N LEU A 313 -1.90 21.77 46.24
CA LEU A 313 -2.12 20.51 46.99
C LEU A 313 -0.79 19.96 47.56
N ARG A 314 0.29 20.00 46.77
CA ARG A 314 1.65 19.67 47.20
C ARG A 314 2.10 20.50 48.41
N ASN A 315 1.84 21.81 48.40
CA ASN A 315 2.19 22.72 49.49
C ASN A 315 1.34 22.45 50.75
N GLN A 316 0.04 22.18 50.59
CA GLN A 316 -0.84 21.81 51.72
C GLN A 316 -0.40 20.49 52.38
N ALA A 317 -0.13 19.44 51.59
CA ALA A 317 0.36 18.15 52.08
C ALA A 317 1.72 18.28 52.81
N SER A 318 2.54 19.27 52.43
CA SER A 318 3.81 19.58 53.08
C SER A 318 3.64 20.30 54.43
N SER A 319 2.52 21.00 54.65
CA SER A 319 2.30 21.82 55.86
C SER A 319 1.67 21.08 57.06
N SER A 320 1.22 19.83 56.90
CA SER A 320 0.71 19.00 58.01
C SER A 320 0.87 17.50 57.73
N PRO A 321 2.07 16.93 57.98
CA PRO A 321 2.41 15.56 57.56
C PRO A 321 1.64 14.42 58.25
N SER A 322 0.89 14.72 59.33
CA SER A 322 0.30 13.74 60.26
C SER A 322 -1.24 13.66 60.26
N SER A 323 -1.92 14.35 59.33
CA SER A 323 -3.38 14.20 59.14
C SER A 323 -3.71 13.00 58.24
N PRO A 324 -4.78 12.22 58.50
CA PRO A 324 -5.27 11.21 57.56
C PRO A 324 -5.57 11.80 56.15
N SER A 325 -6.06 13.04 56.07
CA SER A 325 -6.30 13.72 54.79
C SER A 325 -5.02 14.02 54.00
N ALA A 326 -3.85 14.07 54.65
CA ALA A 326 -2.57 14.31 53.98
C ALA A 326 -2.03 13.08 53.21
N GLY A 327 -2.68 11.92 53.34
CA GLY A 327 -2.49 10.76 52.46
C GLY A 327 -3.20 10.98 51.12
N ALA A 328 -4.53 11.06 51.13
CA ALA A 328 -5.34 11.25 49.92
C ALA A 328 -4.95 12.51 49.11
N VAL A 329 -4.66 13.64 49.77
CA VAL A 329 -4.18 14.87 49.08
C VAL A 329 -2.83 14.66 48.40
N ARG A 330 -1.98 13.76 48.93
CA ARG A 330 -0.67 13.43 48.34
C ARG A 330 -0.82 12.50 47.13
N GLU A 331 -1.74 11.54 47.18
CA GLU A 331 -2.07 10.66 46.05
C GLU A 331 -2.76 11.43 44.91
N VAL A 332 -3.75 12.28 45.23
CA VAL A 332 -4.41 13.16 44.24
C VAL A 332 -3.42 14.15 43.63
N TRP A 333 -2.50 14.72 44.42
CA TRP A 333 -1.41 15.52 43.87
C TRP A 333 -0.49 14.67 42.97
N GLN A 334 -0.08 13.46 43.37
CA GLN A 334 0.79 12.59 42.56
C GLN A 334 0.12 12.09 41.27
N ALA A 335 -1.21 12.02 41.22
CA ALA A 335 -1.98 11.80 39.99
C ALA A 335 -2.00 13.05 39.09
N LEU A 336 -2.08 14.26 39.68
CA LEU A 336 -2.02 15.54 38.95
C LEU A 336 -0.60 15.97 38.53
N ASP A 337 0.45 15.48 39.20
CA ASP A 337 1.86 15.69 38.84
C ASP A 337 2.34 14.74 37.73
N GLN A 338 1.53 13.74 37.36
CA GLN A 338 1.72 12.94 36.15
C GLN A 338 1.32 13.73 34.89
N ASP A 339 1.97 14.88 34.69
CA ASP A 339 2.17 15.46 33.37
C ASP A 339 3.26 14.61 32.67
N PRO A 340 2.93 13.75 31.68
CA PRO A 340 3.94 12.92 31.01
C PRO A 340 4.98 13.78 30.30
N ALA A 341 4.65 15.04 29.99
CA ALA A 341 5.51 15.99 29.33
C ALA A 341 6.34 16.85 30.30
N ARG A 342 6.60 16.45 31.56
CA ARG A 342 7.62 17.08 32.43
C ARG A 342 8.57 16.11 33.13
N ASN A 343 9.76 16.60 33.45
CA ASN A 343 10.76 15.88 34.26
C ASN A 343 10.89 16.48 35.68
N SER A 344 11.71 15.85 36.52
CA SER A 344 11.92 16.22 37.93
C SER A 344 12.53 17.61 38.17
N THR A 345 12.99 18.33 37.14
CA THR A 345 13.45 19.73 37.23
C THR A 345 12.41 20.73 36.70
N GLY A 346 11.20 20.28 36.38
CA GLY A 346 10.08 21.14 35.95
C GLY A 346 10.18 21.65 34.50
N ARG A 347 11.25 21.32 33.79
CA ARG A 347 11.32 21.43 32.32
C ARG A 347 10.33 20.47 31.68
N ALA A 348 9.92 20.80 30.47
CA ALA A 348 9.27 19.83 29.61
C ALA A 348 10.16 18.59 29.46
N ARG A 349 9.59 17.39 29.66
CA ARG A 349 10.14 16.18 29.06
C ARG A 349 10.07 16.41 27.56
N ASP A 350 11.17 16.14 26.88
CA ASP A 350 11.12 15.96 25.43
C ASP A 350 10.09 14.85 25.14
N PRO A 351 9.12 15.01 24.21
CA PRO A 351 8.20 13.94 23.85
C PRO A 351 8.93 12.64 23.47
N LEU A 352 10.18 12.73 22.99
CA LEU A 352 11.06 11.61 22.69
C LEU A 352 11.49 10.80 23.94
N GLN A 353 11.41 11.38 25.14
CA GLN A 353 11.69 10.72 26.44
C GLN A 353 10.48 10.00 27.05
N ALA A 354 9.30 10.04 26.40
CA ALA A 354 8.14 9.26 26.82
C ALA A 354 8.13 7.83 26.24
N THR A 355 9.01 7.57 25.28
CA THR A 355 9.22 6.26 24.63
C THR A 355 10.52 5.63 25.10
N ASP A 356 10.48 4.87 26.18
CA ASP A 356 11.62 4.05 26.62
C ASP A 356 11.98 3.02 25.53
N GLY A 357 13.18 3.12 24.94
CA GLY A 357 13.61 2.20 23.91
C GLY A 357 15.06 2.37 23.44
N PHE A 358 15.81 1.26 23.35
CA PHE A 358 17.21 1.21 22.92
C PHE A 358 17.48 1.79 21.52
N PHE A 359 16.45 1.93 20.68
CA PHE A 359 16.58 2.64 19.41
C PHE A 359 16.88 4.14 19.60
N TRP A 360 16.34 4.78 20.64
CA TRP A 360 16.66 6.18 20.95
C TRP A 360 18.08 6.35 21.48
N ASP A 361 18.67 5.35 22.16
CA ASP A 361 20.11 5.36 22.46
C ASP A 361 20.90 5.54 21.15
N ILE A 362 20.64 4.70 20.14
CA ILE A 362 21.32 4.75 18.83
C ILE A 362 21.05 6.10 18.14
N TRP A 363 19.78 6.51 18.11
CA TRP A 363 19.34 7.72 17.42
C TRP A 363 19.85 9.02 18.05
N LEU A 364 20.15 9.02 19.35
CA LEU A 364 20.72 10.15 20.10
C LEU A 364 22.25 10.05 20.27
N SER A 365 22.86 8.90 19.96
CA SER A 365 24.32 8.68 20.01
C SER A 365 24.95 8.55 18.62
N GLN A 366 24.42 9.28 17.62
CA GLN A 366 24.92 9.33 16.24
C GLN A 366 26.45 9.52 16.19
N ASP A 367 26.99 10.37 17.07
CA ASP A 367 28.41 10.75 17.14
C ASP A 367 29.29 9.79 17.98
N ASP A 368 28.74 8.73 18.57
CA ASP A 368 29.47 7.74 19.39
C ASP A 368 29.38 6.32 18.78
N PRO A 369 30.36 5.92 17.95
CA PRO A 369 30.37 4.60 17.30
C PRO A 369 30.37 3.42 18.27
N ALA A 370 30.89 3.60 19.49
CA ALA A 370 30.95 2.53 20.48
C ALA A 370 29.56 2.28 21.08
N ARG A 371 28.84 3.34 21.47
CA ARG A 371 27.45 3.23 21.96
C ARG A 371 26.52 2.63 20.91
N VAL A 372 26.64 3.04 19.66
CA VAL A 372 25.83 2.50 18.56
C VAL A 372 26.04 0.98 18.40
N ARG A 373 27.30 0.53 18.35
CA ARG A 373 27.61 -0.91 18.25
C ARG A 373 27.18 -1.67 19.51
N GLU A 374 27.31 -1.09 20.69
CA GLU A 374 26.88 -1.73 21.94
C GLU A 374 25.35 -1.85 22.04
N ALA A 375 24.60 -0.79 21.70
CA ALA A 375 23.15 -0.80 21.70
C ALA A 375 22.58 -1.81 20.69
N ARG A 376 23.09 -1.84 19.44
CA ARG A 376 22.68 -2.86 18.46
C ARG A 376 23.02 -4.27 18.94
N ALA A 377 24.15 -4.46 19.63
CA ALA A 377 24.52 -5.76 20.23
C ALA A 377 23.58 -6.18 21.38
N ARG A 378 23.15 -5.23 22.24
CA ARG A 378 22.12 -5.48 23.27
C ARG A 378 20.81 -5.94 22.64
N MET A 379 20.32 -5.20 21.64
CA MET A 379 19.08 -5.52 20.90
C MET A 379 19.17 -6.87 20.19
N MET A 380 20.28 -7.14 19.48
CA MET A 380 20.48 -8.40 18.77
C MET A 380 20.39 -9.61 19.70
N ARG A 381 21.03 -9.55 20.88
CA ARG A 381 20.93 -10.60 21.92
C ARG A 381 19.53 -10.72 22.53
N GLN A 382 18.75 -9.64 22.58
CA GLN A 382 17.40 -9.64 23.13
C GLN A 382 16.40 -10.37 22.21
N TYR A 383 16.64 -10.38 20.89
CA TYR A 383 15.73 -10.99 19.93
C TYR A 383 16.06 -12.47 19.65
N MET A 384 17.33 -12.88 19.81
CA MET A 384 17.76 -14.26 19.57
C MET A 384 17.24 -15.23 20.64
N ASP A 385 16.98 -16.48 20.22
CA ASP A 385 16.86 -17.63 21.11
C ASP A 385 18.00 -18.62 20.81
N THR A 386 19.09 -18.51 21.56
CA THR A 386 20.27 -19.37 21.41
C THR A 386 20.09 -20.77 21.99
N SER A 387 18.87 -21.17 22.39
CA SER A 387 18.55 -22.57 22.70
C SER A 387 18.07 -23.37 21.48
N VAL A 388 17.76 -22.70 20.37
CA VAL A 388 17.37 -23.32 19.09
C VAL A 388 18.57 -23.40 18.16
N GLU A 389 18.82 -24.58 17.60
CA GLU A 389 19.89 -24.79 16.61
C GLU A 389 19.60 -24.02 15.31
N PRO A 390 20.53 -23.18 14.81
CA PRO A 390 20.31 -22.32 13.63
C PRO A 390 20.01 -23.11 12.36
N CYS A 391 20.43 -24.37 12.29
CA CYS A 391 20.19 -25.26 11.15
C CYS A 391 18.84 -25.99 11.20
N THR A 392 18.06 -25.81 12.28
CA THR A 392 16.74 -26.41 12.52
C THR A 392 15.62 -25.38 12.33
N ASP A 393 15.73 -24.20 12.93
CA ASP A 393 14.87 -23.05 12.61
C ASP A 393 15.65 -21.74 12.83
N PHE A 394 16.12 -21.15 11.73
CA PHE A 394 16.91 -19.92 11.82
C PHE A 394 16.08 -18.69 12.20
N TYR A 395 14.76 -18.70 11.93
CA TYR A 395 13.89 -17.60 12.36
C TYR A 395 13.72 -17.63 13.88
N THR A 396 13.47 -18.79 14.49
CA THR A 396 13.39 -18.88 15.96
C THR A 396 14.75 -18.62 16.61
N TYR A 397 15.86 -19.09 16.04
CA TYR A 397 17.21 -18.73 16.51
C TYR A 397 17.45 -17.21 16.52
N ALA A 398 17.07 -16.50 15.45
CA ALA A 398 17.33 -15.06 15.31
C ALA A 398 16.29 -14.14 16.01
N CYS A 399 15.04 -14.60 16.14
CA CYS A 399 13.87 -13.81 16.54
C CYS A 399 12.99 -14.43 17.64
N GLY A 400 13.34 -15.57 18.24
CA GLY A 400 12.52 -16.24 19.27
C GLY A 400 12.24 -15.38 20.52
N GLY A 401 13.15 -14.46 20.86
CA GLY A 401 12.96 -13.47 21.91
C GLY A 401 12.04 -12.29 21.52
N TRP A 402 11.76 -12.07 20.23
CA TRP A 402 11.04 -10.89 19.74
C TRP A 402 9.68 -10.69 20.39
N ALA A 403 8.81 -11.71 20.41
CA ALA A 403 7.45 -11.57 20.95
C ALA A 403 7.40 -11.30 22.45
N LYS A 404 8.46 -11.69 23.18
CA LYS A 404 8.63 -11.41 24.62
C LYS A 404 9.20 -10.00 24.86
N ALA A 405 10.06 -9.52 23.97
CA ALA A 405 10.59 -8.16 24.00
C ALA A 405 9.55 -7.11 23.54
N HIS A 406 8.70 -7.49 22.59
CA HIS A 406 7.73 -6.64 21.92
C HIS A 406 6.35 -7.34 21.82
N PRO A 407 5.55 -7.33 22.90
CA PRO A 407 4.14 -7.70 22.81
C PRO A 407 3.41 -6.75 21.84
N ILE A 408 2.47 -7.28 21.06
CA ILE A 408 1.72 -6.48 20.07
C ILE A 408 0.89 -5.42 20.82
N PRO A 409 1.08 -4.11 20.55
CA PRO A 409 0.28 -3.08 21.20
C PRO A 409 -1.23 -3.20 20.90
N PRO A 410 -2.11 -2.73 21.79
CA PRO A 410 -3.56 -2.74 21.54
C PRO A 410 -3.97 -1.98 20.27
N ASP A 411 -3.28 -0.89 19.91
CA ASP A 411 -3.54 -0.10 18.70
C ASP A 411 -2.93 -0.69 17.42
N LYS A 412 -2.41 -1.94 17.47
CA LYS A 412 -1.70 -2.60 16.37
C LYS A 412 -2.23 -4.00 16.07
N THR A 413 -2.05 -4.41 14.82
CA THR A 413 -2.44 -5.72 14.25
C THR A 413 -1.23 -6.62 14.00
N VAL A 414 -0.09 -6.00 13.73
CA VAL A 414 1.26 -6.55 13.63
C VAL A 414 2.20 -5.64 14.42
N PHE A 415 3.25 -6.22 15.00
CA PHE A 415 4.38 -5.48 15.54
C PHE A 415 5.68 -6.17 15.13
N ASP A 416 6.37 -5.56 14.18
CA ASP A 416 7.58 -6.06 13.52
C ASP A 416 8.65 -4.98 13.46
N THR A 417 9.82 -5.32 12.94
CA THR A 417 10.96 -4.39 12.85
C THR A 417 10.65 -3.14 12.00
N PHE A 418 9.86 -3.27 10.93
CA PHE A 418 9.42 -2.10 10.15
C PHE A 418 8.47 -1.22 10.97
N GLU A 419 7.56 -1.83 11.73
CA GLU A 419 6.62 -1.11 12.59
C GLU A 419 7.31 -0.39 13.76
N THR A 420 8.36 -0.96 14.36
CA THR A 420 9.19 -0.24 15.35
C THR A 420 9.80 1.03 14.76
N LEU A 421 10.27 0.95 13.51
CA LEU A 421 10.90 2.07 12.82
C LEU A 421 9.86 3.12 12.35
N ARG A 422 8.64 2.71 12.00
CA ARG A 422 7.50 3.61 11.74
C ARG A 422 7.08 4.38 12.99
N GLU A 423 6.93 3.71 14.15
CA GLU A 423 6.57 4.38 15.41
C GLU A 423 7.61 5.44 15.83
N MET A 424 8.91 5.14 15.66
CA MET A 424 9.99 6.11 15.88
C MET A 424 9.94 7.28 14.90
N LEU A 425 9.73 6.99 13.62
CA LEU A 425 9.62 8.02 12.59
C LEU A 425 8.43 8.94 12.87
N ASP A 426 7.25 8.39 13.13
CA ASP A 426 6.04 9.17 13.45
C ASP A 426 6.25 10.03 14.70
N ALA A 427 6.98 9.55 15.72
CA ALA A 427 7.35 10.35 16.90
C ALA A 427 8.29 11.51 16.55
N ALA A 428 9.30 11.29 15.69
CA ALA A 428 10.19 12.36 15.22
C ALA A 428 9.43 13.40 14.35
N LEU A 429 8.57 12.93 13.44
CA LEU A 429 7.71 13.79 12.62
C LEU A 429 6.73 14.61 13.46
N ARG A 430 6.14 14.01 14.51
CA ARG A 430 5.30 14.71 15.49
C ARG A 430 6.05 15.89 16.11
N VAL A 431 7.29 15.68 16.56
CA VAL A 431 8.09 16.75 17.19
C VAL A 431 8.38 17.88 16.20
N GLU A 432 8.68 17.59 14.93
CA GLU A 432 8.84 18.67 13.93
C GLU A 432 7.54 19.42 13.63
N LEU A 433 6.38 18.76 13.70
CA LEU A 433 5.07 19.38 13.50
C LEU A 433 4.61 20.21 14.72
N GLU A 434 4.93 19.78 15.94
CA GLU A 434 4.56 20.46 17.19
C GLU A 434 5.51 21.62 17.56
N ARG A 435 6.75 21.63 17.06
CA ARG A 435 7.66 22.78 17.26
C ARG A 435 7.07 24.06 16.65
N PRO A 436 7.13 25.21 17.36
CA PRO A 436 6.86 26.52 16.78
C PRO A 436 7.65 26.72 15.47
N HIS A 437 7.07 27.43 14.51
CA HIS A 437 7.85 27.97 13.41
C HIS A 437 8.81 29.04 13.99
N PRO A 438 10.09 29.13 13.58
CA PRO A 438 10.92 30.28 13.93
C PRO A 438 10.17 31.57 13.55
N GLU A 439 10.07 32.51 14.49
CA GLU A 439 9.12 33.61 14.40
C GLU A 439 9.35 34.45 13.14
N VAL A 440 8.36 34.43 12.23
CA VAL A 440 8.13 35.60 11.37
C VAL A 440 7.70 36.70 12.34
N PRO A 441 8.43 37.82 12.45
CA PRO A 441 8.10 38.84 13.44
C PRO A 441 6.67 39.31 13.24
N ALA A 442 5.81 39.11 14.24
CA ALA A 442 4.42 39.49 14.16
C ALA A 442 4.31 40.97 13.79
N ALA A 443 3.54 41.29 12.74
CA ALA A 443 3.34 42.66 12.30
C ALA A 443 2.86 43.49 13.48
N ALA A 444 3.69 44.44 13.94
CA ALA A 444 3.57 45.00 15.27
C ALA A 444 2.20 45.66 15.46
N SER A 445 1.40 45.10 16.38
CA SER A 445 0.25 45.78 16.96
C SER A 445 0.74 47.11 17.52
N GLY A 446 0.31 48.21 16.91
CA GLY A 446 0.86 49.53 17.18
C GLY A 446 0.76 49.91 18.67
N PRO A 447 1.72 50.69 19.20
CA PRO A 447 1.73 51.05 20.61
C PRO A 447 0.50 51.89 20.97
N ASP A 448 -0.18 51.54 22.06
CA ASP A 448 -1.29 52.33 22.61
C ASP A 448 -0.85 53.76 22.93
N ILE A 449 -1.51 54.74 22.31
CA ILE A 449 -1.36 56.16 22.65
C ILE A 449 -2.59 56.59 23.48
N PRO A 450 -2.42 57.12 24.71
CA PRO A 450 -3.53 57.51 25.57
C PRO A 450 -4.41 58.61 24.95
N ALA A 451 -5.72 58.47 25.09
CA ALA A 451 -6.69 59.39 24.50
C ALA A 451 -6.61 60.82 25.09
N GLN A 452 -6.43 61.82 24.22
CA GLN A 452 -6.78 63.21 24.50
C GLN A 452 -7.65 63.79 23.37
N ARG A 453 -8.24 64.96 23.62
CA ARG A 453 -9.38 65.52 22.87
C ARG A 453 -8.91 66.30 21.63
N GLY A 454 -9.76 66.36 20.59
CA GLY A 454 -9.51 67.10 19.34
C GLY A 454 -9.65 68.64 19.47
N PRO A 455 -9.91 69.41 18.38
CA PRO A 455 -10.71 69.00 17.21
C PRO A 455 -10.32 69.58 15.81
N GLN A 456 -11.15 69.23 14.80
CA GLN A 456 -11.48 69.97 13.56
C GLN A 456 -10.51 70.06 12.34
N SER A 457 -11.14 69.90 11.15
CA SER A 457 -10.71 70.27 9.78
C SER A 457 -9.51 69.54 9.12
N GLY A 458 -9.47 69.34 7.79
CA GLY A 458 -10.56 69.45 6.82
C GLY A 458 -10.18 69.58 5.32
N SER A 459 -10.45 68.52 4.53
CA SER A 459 -10.67 68.51 3.06
C SER A 459 -9.52 68.83 2.07
N ALA A 460 -9.67 68.30 0.84
CA ALA A 460 -8.91 68.51 -0.42
C ALA A 460 -7.38 68.26 -0.39
N ALA A 461 -6.72 67.41 -1.20
CA ALA A 461 -6.92 66.87 -2.56
C ALA A 461 -6.54 67.81 -3.72
N LEU A 462 -5.47 67.44 -4.48
CA LEU A 462 -5.44 67.44 -5.96
C LEU A 462 -4.18 66.74 -6.55
N GLN A 463 -4.29 66.42 -7.85
CA GLN A 463 -3.42 65.65 -8.77
C GLN A 463 -2.60 66.60 -9.70
N PRO A 464 -1.91 66.17 -10.79
CA PRO A 464 -0.96 65.04 -11.02
C PRO A 464 0.27 65.41 -11.93
N ALA A 465 1.10 64.40 -12.26
CA ALA A 465 1.89 64.26 -13.52
C ALA A 465 3.02 65.29 -13.83
N THR A 466 3.97 65.11 -14.77
CA THR A 466 4.27 64.05 -15.78
C THR A 466 5.54 63.23 -15.37
N THR A 467 6.51 62.70 -16.15
CA THR A 467 6.96 62.73 -17.58
C THR A 467 7.74 61.43 -17.93
N ALA A 468 8.43 61.33 -19.09
CA ALA A 468 9.07 60.09 -19.60
C ALA A 468 10.51 60.32 -20.24
N PRO A 469 11.06 59.53 -21.23
CA PRO A 469 12.33 58.79 -21.08
C PRO A 469 13.32 59.01 -22.28
N PRO A 470 14.06 58.03 -22.89
CA PRO A 470 14.91 56.88 -22.47
C PRO A 470 16.43 57.17 -22.80
N PRO A 471 17.22 56.50 -23.71
CA PRO A 471 17.54 55.06 -23.99
C PRO A 471 19.05 54.67 -24.14
N ARG A 472 19.39 53.34 -24.10
CA ARG A 472 20.64 52.62 -24.58
C ARG A 472 21.96 52.93 -23.81
N GLY A 473 22.91 52.02 -23.53
CA GLY A 473 23.16 50.56 -23.74
C GLY A 473 24.32 50.13 -22.77
N THR A 474 25.22 49.14 -22.95
CA THR A 474 25.53 48.04 -23.91
C THR A 474 26.48 47.00 -23.22
N THR A 475 26.85 45.88 -23.86
CA THR A 475 27.79 44.81 -23.39
C THR A 475 29.05 44.71 -24.31
N PRO A 476 30.07 43.81 -24.14
CA PRO A 476 30.28 42.71 -23.16
C PRO A 476 31.73 42.58 -22.55
N ASP A 477 31.94 41.46 -21.83
CA ASP A 477 33.10 40.53 -21.90
C ASP A 477 34.26 40.44 -20.86
N SER A 478 34.76 39.20 -20.76
CA SER A 478 36.07 38.71 -20.28
C SER A 478 36.36 38.42 -18.78
N THR A 479 37.11 37.32 -18.62
CA THR A 479 37.54 36.57 -17.41
C THR A 479 38.65 37.22 -16.57
N THR A 480 38.72 36.88 -15.28
CA THR A 480 39.98 36.42 -14.63
C THR A 480 39.74 35.77 -13.25
N SER A 481 40.71 35.02 -12.75
CA SER A 481 40.69 34.29 -11.46
C SER A 481 41.67 34.91 -10.45
N ALA A 482 41.23 35.17 -9.21
CA ALA A 482 42.13 35.44 -8.09
C ALA A 482 41.52 35.05 -6.72
N THR A 483 42.38 34.43 -5.90
CA THR A 483 42.41 34.33 -4.42
C THR A 483 41.26 34.91 -3.57
N PHE A 484 40.74 34.07 -2.68
CA PHE A 484 39.94 34.47 -1.51
C PHE A 484 40.86 34.99 -0.38
N GLU A 485 40.65 36.22 0.07
CA GLU A 485 40.97 36.69 1.43
C GLU A 485 39.70 37.28 2.06
N GLY A 486 39.60 37.23 3.39
CA GLY A 486 38.34 37.52 4.10
C GLY A 486 38.10 39.01 4.40
N GLY A 487 36.82 39.42 4.38
CA GLY A 487 36.39 40.77 4.78
C GLY A 487 34.88 40.87 5.02
N ASP A 488 34.51 41.05 6.29
CA ASP A 488 33.23 41.51 6.87
C ASP A 488 31.89 41.24 6.15
N SER A 489 31.07 40.43 6.81
CA SER A 489 29.66 40.21 6.48
C SER A 489 28.78 41.42 6.82
N ALA A 490 28.13 42.01 5.82
CA ALA A 490 26.99 42.89 6.04
C ALA A 490 25.79 42.09 6.63
N PRO A 491 24.96 42.67 7.51
CA PRO A 491 23.81 41.98 8.07
C PRO A 491 22.80 41.62 6.98
N GLY A 492 22.36 40.36 6.98
CA GLY A 492 21.50 39.80 5.93
C GLY A 492 20.15 40.51 5.83
N ARG A 493 19.71 40.74 4.59
CA ARG A 493 18.36 41.23 4.29
C ARG A 493 17.37 40.10 4.60
N THR A 494 16.65 40.21 5.72
CA THR A 494 15.63 39.23 6.10
C THR A 494 14.48 39.27 5.09
N GLU A 495 14.29 38.18 4.35
CA GLU A 495 13.06 37.98 3.57
C GLU A 495 11.87 37.96 4.52
N GLN A 496 10.89 38.85 4.29
CA GLN A 496 9.62 38.78 4.98
C GLN A 496 8.83 37.58 4.45
N VAL A 497 8.93 36.48 5.18
CA VAL A 497 8.20 35.24 4.90
C VAL A 497 6.70 35.52 4.99
N ASN A 498 6.01 35.42 3.87
CA ASN A 498 4.55 35.21 3.90
C ASN A 498 4.31 33.81 4.48
N ALA A 499 3.88 33.73 5.74
CA ALA A 499 3.70 32.47 6.45
C ALA A 499 2.69 31.55 5.75
N ASP A 500 1.64 32.15 5.18
CA ASP A 500 0.56 31.50 4.45
C ASP A 500 1.04 30.80 3.16
N ALA A 501 2.19 31.21 2.62
CA ALA A 501 2.79 30.63 1.42
C ALA A 501 3.80 29.50 1.71
N ASP A 502 4.28 29.36 2.95
CA ASP A 502 5.32 28.37 3.28
C ASP A 502 4.74 26.95 3.39
N ALA A 503 5.25 26.03 2.56
CA ALA A 503 4.79 24.65 2.50
C ALA A 503 4.94 23.88 3.83
N THR A 504 5.95 24.22 4.64
CA THR A 504 6.16 23.60 5.95
C THR A 504 5.21 24.18 7.00
N THR A 505 4.88 25.47 6.92
CA THR A 505 3.79 26.08 7.71
C THR A 505 2.44 25.46 7.36
N LYS A 506 2.12 25.29 6.06
CA LYS A 506 0.90 24.59 5.61
C LYS A 506 0.82 23.16 6.17
N ALA A 507 1.92 22.40 6.18
CA ALA A 507 1.98 21.07 6.79
C ALA A 507 1.71 21.09 8.31
N LYS A 508 2.26 22.07 9.05
CA LYS A 508 1.98 22.28 10.48
C LYS A 508 0.54 22.70 10.75
N TRP A 509 -0.07 23.52 9.88
CA TRP A 509 -1.48 23.88 9.98
C TRP A 509 -2.41 22.71 9.71
N LEU A 510 -2.07 21.82 8.76
CA LEU A 510 -2.79 20.57 8.55
C LEU A 510 -2.76 19.70 9.82
N TYR A 511 -1.58 19.52 10.44
CA TYR A 511 -1.44 18.82 11.73
C TYR A 511 -2.30 19.47 12.83
N LYS A 512 -2.16 20.79 13.04
CA LYS A 512 -2.93 21.54 14.04
C LYS A 512 -4.44 21.38 13.84
N SER A 513 -4.92 21.45 12.59
CA SER A 513 -6.33 21.29 12.27
C SER A 513 -6.85 19.89 12.60
N CYS A 514 -6.05 18.85 12.36
CA CYS A 514 -6.38 17.47 12.71
C CYS A 514 -6.39 17.24 14.23
N MET A 515 -5.48 17.87 14.97
CA MET A 515 -5.34 17.73 16.42
C MET A 515 -6.38 18.52 17.24
N ASN A 516 -7.09 19.49 16.64
CA ASN A 516 -8.08 20.32 17.34
C ASN A 516 -9.41 19.57 17.59
N HIS A 517 -9.40 18.63 18.54
CA HIS A 517 -10.57 17.80 18.90
C HIS A 517 -11.80 18.65 19.28
N GLU A 518 -11.64 19.68 20.10
CA GLU A 518 -12.76 20.54 20.55
C GLU A 518 -13.52 21.16 19.36
N LEU A 519 -12.79 21.67 18.38
CA LEU A 519 -13.39 22.25 17.18
C LEU A 519 -14.04 21.19 16.29
N LEU A 520 -13.49 19.98 16.23
CA LEU A 520 -14.03 18.91 15.39
C LEU A 520 -15.34 18.32 15.94
N GLU A 521 -15.44 18.13 17.26
CA GLU A 521 -16.72 17.74 17.87
C GLU A 521 -17.74 18.90 17.79
N ALA A 522 -17.32 20.16 17.98
CA ALA A 522 -18.19 21.33 17.84
C ALA A 522 -18.72 21.54 16.41
N ARG A 523 -17.94 21.20 15.38
CA ARG A 523 -18.38 21.20 13.97
C ARG A 523 -19.18 19.95 13.59
N GLY A 524 -18.93 18.83 14.26
CA GLY A 524 -19.67 17.59 14.14
C GLY A 524 -19.76 17.07 12.70
N VAL A 525 -20.98 16.74 12.25
CA VAL A 525 -21.24 16.19 10.91
C VAL A 525 -21.47 17.24 9.84
N ALA A 526 -21.69 18.50 10.22
CA ALA A 526 -22.18 19.55 9.32
C ALA A 526 -21.32 19.73 8.04
N PRO A 527 -19.97 19.66 8.08
CA PRO A 527 -19.15 19.79 6.88
C PRO A 527 -19.40 18.67 5.85
N LEU A 528 -19.60 17.44 6.32
CA LEU A 528 -19.88 16.29 5.44
C LEU A 528 -21.32 16.30 4.93
N VAL A 529 -22.31 16.57 5.80
CA VAL A 529 -23.73 16.62 5.39
C VAL A 529 -23.99 17.74 4.37
N GLU A 530 -23.35 18.89 4.51
CA GLU A 530 -23.43 19.97 3.52
C GLU A 530 -22.73 19.60 2.19
N LEU A 531 -21.61 18.88 2.23
CA LEU A 531 -20.99 18.36 1.01
C LEU A 531 -21.89 17.32 0.31
N LEU A 532 -22.49 16.39 1.07
CA LEU A 532 -23.41 15.39 0.52
C LEU A 532 -24.63 16.05 -0.14
N ARG A 533 -25.19 17.10 0.47
CA ARG A 533 -26.28 17.90 -0.13
C ARG A 533 -25.88 18.50 -1.49
N ARG A 534 -24.64 18.97 -1.64
CA ARG A 534 -24.10 19.50 -2.92
C ARG A 534 -23.83 18.42 -3.96
N LEU A 535 -23.66 17.16 -3.54
CA LEU A 535 -23.48 15.98 -4.39
C LEU A 535 -24.82 15.27 -4.70
N GLY A 536 -25.95 15.97 -4.56
CA GLY A 536 -27.30 15.44 -4.86
C GLY A 536 -28.05 14.84 -3.66
N GLY A 537 -27.46 14.85 -2.46
CA GLY A 537 -28.05 14.26 -1.25
C GLY A 537 -27.88 12.74 -1.17
N TRP A 538 -27.77 12.21 0.05
CA TRP A 538 -27.65 10.77 0.30
C TRP A 538 -29.02 10.21 0.72
N PRO A 539 -29.68 9.33 -0.08
CA PRO A 539 -31.04 8.90 0.20
C PRO A 539 -31.31 8.36 1.62
N VAL A 540 -30.36 7.67 2.24
CA VAL A 540 -30.51 7.21 3.65
C VAL A 540 -30.64 8.35 4.68
N LEU A 541 -30.21 9.58 4.36
CA LEU A 541 -30.31 10.77 5.21
C LEU A 541 -31.55 11.64 4.90
N ASP A 542 -32.17 11.48 3.73
CA ASP A 542 -33.44 12.12 3.38
C ASP A 542 -34.30 11.21 2.47
N PRO A 543 -34.92 10.14 3.02
CA PRO A 543 -35.64 9.15 2.22
C PRO A 543 -36.93 9.67 1.57
N ALA A 544 -37.39 10.86 1.98
CA ALA A 544 -38.64 11.47 1.54
C ALA A 544 -38.44 12.68 0.60
N GLY A 545 -37.32 13.38 0.72
CA GLY A 545 -36.96 14.54 -0.11
C GLY A 545 -36.05 14.22 -1.30
N TRP A 546 -35.40 13.06 -1.34
CA TRP A 546 -34.48 12.69 -2.42
C TRP A 546 -35.19 12.33 -3.73
N ASP A 547 -34.91 13.06 -4.83
CA ASP A 547 -35.55 12.84 -6.14
C ASP A 547 -34.74 11.92 -7.07
N ASP A 548 -35.21 10.68 -7.17
CA ASP A 548 -34.72 9.63 -8.07
C ASP A 548 -34.67 10.02 -9.56
N LYS A 549 -35.49 10.99 -10.00
CA LYS A 549 -35.51 11.46 -11.40
C LYS A 549 -34.31 12.35 -11.72
N SER A 550 -33.87 13.14 -10.75
CA SER A 550 -32.67 13.98 -10.82
C SER A 550 -31.35 13.20 -10.77
N PHE A 551 -31.37 11.96 -10.30
CA PHE A 551 -30.15 11.20 -10.06
C PHE A 551 -29.45 10.76 -11.36
N ASP A 552 -28.16 11.09 -11.44
CA ASP A 552 -27.26 10.74 -12.52
C ASP A 552 -25.99 10.11 -11.93
N TRP A 553 -25.92 8.77 -11.99
CA TRP A 553 -24.82 8.01 -11.40
C TRP A 553 -23.47 8.34 -12.04
N LEU A 554 -23.44 8.57 -13.35
CA LEU A 554 -22.21 8.79 -14.11
C LEU A 554 -21.64 10.18 -13.82
N HIS A 555 -22.51 11.19 -13.72
CA HIS A 555 -22.10 12.52 -13.28
C HIS A 555 -21.63 12.51 -11.83
N LEU A 556 -22.29 11.77 -10.93
CA LEU A 556 -21.83 11.63 -9.55
C LEU A 556 -20.46 10.94 -9.46
N VAL A 557 -20.22 9.83 -10.17
CA VAL A 557 -18.89 9.18 -10.21
C VAL A 557 -17.82 10.14 -10.72
N ALA A 558 -18.12 10.95 -11.76
CA ALA A 558 -17.20 11.98 -12.25
C ALA A 558 -16.92 13.07 -11.20
N GLN A 559 -17.94 13.55 -10.48
CA GLN A 559 -17.77 14.50 -9.38
C GLN A 559 -16.94 13.93 -8.21
N LEU A 560 -17.16 12.65 -7.86
CA LEU A 560 -16.42 11.99 -6.77
C LEU A 560 -14.95 11.71 -7.15
N ARG A 561 -14.67 11.45 -8.43
CA ARG A 561 -13.30 11.36 -8.98
C ARG A 561 -12.50 12.65 -8.78
N LEU A 562 -13.13 13.83 -8.89
CA LEU A 562 -12.50 15.13 -8.59
C LEU A 562 -12.07 15.28 -7.12
N TYR A 563 -12.63 14.49 -6.19
CA TYR A 563 -12.20 14.39 -4.80
C TYR A 563 -11.27 13.18 -4.55
N ASN A 564 -10.57 12.75 -5.61
CA ASN A 564 -9.65 11.61 -5.66
C ASN A 564 -10.21 10.34 -4.99
N ASN A 565 -11.43 9.96 -5.40
CA ASN A 565 -12.19 8.86 -4.83
C ASN A 565 -12.94 8.06 -5.91
N ASP A 566 -12.24 7.12 -6.52
CA ASP A 566 -12.76 6.21 -7.55
C ASP A 566 -13.84 5.27 -7.00
N ILE A 567 -14.98 5.14 -7.71
CA ILE A 567 -16.08 4.25 -7.35
C ILE A 567 -16.76 3.74 -8.62
N LEU A 568 -16.96 2.43 -8.75
CA LEU A 568 -17.40 1.72 -9.97
C LEU A 568 -16.40 1.82 -11.14
N ILE A 569 -15.96 3.01 -11.52
CA ILE A 569 -14.91 3.26 -12.50
C ILE A 569 -13.67 3.79 -11.76
N SER A 570 -12.53 3.13 -11.98
CA SER A 570 -11.22 3.72 -11.69
C SER A 570 -10.69 4.36 -12.96
N GLU A 571 -10.21 5.59 -12.85
CA GLU A 571 -9.74 6.40 -13.98
C GLU A 571 -8.48 7.13 -13.56
N TRP A 572 -7.46 7.21 -14.42
CA TRP A 572 -6.33 8.09 -14.19
C TRP A 572 -5.48 8.44 -15.41
N VAL A 573 -4.62 9.44 -15.24
CA VAL A 573 -3.55 9.78 -16.18
C VAL A 573 -2.20 9.26 -15.67
N GLY A 574 -1.73 8.18 -16.28
CA GLY A 574 -0.48 7.50 -15.93
C GLY A 574 0.40 7.18 -17.15
N PRO A 575 1.69 6.82 -16.97
CA PRO A 575 2.54 6.40 -18.08
C PRO A 575 1.94 5.18 -18.80
N ASP A 576 1.89 5.21 -20.13
CA ASP A 576 1.41 4.08 -20.94
C ASP A 576 2.37 2.89 -20.73
N VAL A 577 1.85 1.73 -20.31
CA VAL A 577 2.70 0.55 -20.05
C VAL A 577 3.42 0.04 -21.29
N LYS A 578 3.00 0.39 -22.52
CA LYS A 578 3.74 0.09 -23.76
C LYS A 578 4.46 1.30 -24.37
N ASN A 579 4.35 2.48 -23.78
CA ASN A 579 5.11 3.68 -24.15
C ASN A 579 5.35 4.55 -22.91
N SER A 580 6.33 4.14 -22.11
CA SER A 580 6.64 4.68 -20.79
C SER A 580 7.07 6.16 -20.78
N ASP A 581 7.32 6.77 -21.93
CA ASP A 581 7.63 8.20 -22.08
C ASP A 581 6.39 9.08 -22.32
N GLN A 582 5.20 8.49 -22.49
CA GLN A 582 3.93 9.19 -22.70
C GLN A 582 2.90 8.92 -21.59
N TYR A 583 2.19 9.95 -21.14
CA TYR A 583 1.00 9.79 -20.30
C TYR A 583 -0.24 9.47 -21.15
N VAL A 584 -1.10 8.59 -20.65
CA VAL A 584 -2.36 8.18 -21.27
C VAL A 584 -3.45 8.08 -20.21
N ILE A 585 -4.72 8.27 -20.61
CA ILE A 585 -5.89 7.97 -19.76
C ILE A 585 -5.97 6.45 -19.60
N GLN A 586 -6.19 5.98 -18.38
CA GLN A 586 -6.25 4.56 -18.01
C GLN A 586 -7.56 4.29 -17.25
N LEU A 587 -8.22 3.17 -17.55
CA LEU A 587 -9.53 2.80 -17.02
C LEU A 587 -9.55 1.37 -16.49
N ASP A 588 -10.03 1.18 -15.27
CA ASP A 588 -9.97 -0.11 -14.57
C ASP A 588 -11.12 -0.32 -13.57
N GLN A 589 -11.27 -1.55 -13.08
CA GLN A 589 -12.22 -1.92 -12.05
C GLN A 589 -11.83 -1.35 -10.68
N THR A 590 -12.80 -0.87 -9.90
CA THR A 590 -12.53 -0.32 -8.56
C THR A 590 -12.41 -1.40 -7.48
N GLY A 591 -11.60 -1.14 -6.45
CA GLY A 591 -11.60 -1.92 -5.22
C GLY A 591 -12.96 -1.90 -4.49
N LEU A 592 -13.20 -2.91 -3.65
CA LEU A 592 -14.43 -3.07 -2.87
C LEU A 592 -14.30 -2.45 -1.46
N GLY A 593 -15.41 -2.41 -0.71
CA GLY A 593 -15.47 -1.92 0.67
C GLY A 593 -14.69 -2.74 1.69
N LEU A 594 -14.50 -4.03 1.39
CA LEU A 594 -13.61 -5.01 2.05
C LEU A 594 -12.47 -5.45 1.10
N PRO A 595 -11.36 -6.02 1.60
CA PRO A 595 -10.09 -6.11 0.85
C PRO A 595 -10.12 -6.87 -0.49
N THR A 596 -10.92 -7.93 -0.63
CA THR A 596 -11.10 -8.69 -1.89
C THR A 596 -12.55 -9.13 -2.07
N ARG A 597 -12.89 -9.58 -3.30
CA ARG A 597 -14.19 -10.17 -3.64
C ARG A 597 -14.58 -11.34 -2.73
N ASP A 598 -13.60 -12.11 -2.25
CA ASP A 598 -13.81 -13.31 -1.43
C ASP A 598 -14.48 -12.99 -0.10
N TYR A 599 -14.25 -11.79 0.45
CA TYR A 599 -14.96 -11.32 1.65
C TYR A 599 -16.48 -11.27 1.44
N PHE A 600 -16.94 -11.07 0.20
CA PHE A 600 -18.36 -11.07 -0.19
C PHE A 600 -18.83 -12.45 -0.67
N LEU A 601 -17.99 -13.18 -1.41
CA LEU A 601 -18.39 -14.42 -2.10
C LEU A 601 -18.22 -15.70 -1.26
N THR A 602 -17.26 -15.79 -0.34
CA THR A 602 -17.04 -17.02 0.45
C THR A 602 -17.95 -17.09 1.67
N PRO A 603 -18.77 -18.15 1.86
CA PRO A 603 -19.71 -18.24 2.99
C PRO A 603 -19.06 -18.15 4.38
N SER A 604 -17.82 -18.60 4.54
CA SER A 604 -17.06 -18.50 5.80
C SER A 604 -16.70 -17.06 6.20
N ASN A 605 -16.81 -16.10 5.28
CA ASN A 605 -16.55 -14.68 5.53
C ASN A 605 -17.80 -13.90 6.02
N ALA A 606 -18.96 -14.56 6.19
CA ALA A 606 -20.18 -13.96 6.70
C ALA A 606 -20.04 -13.14 8.01
N PRO A 607 -19.18 -13.50 8.99
CA PRO A 607 -18.94 -12.65 10.16
C PRO A 607 -18.32 -11.28 9.80
N TYR A 608 -17.45 -11.23 8.80
CA TYR A 608 -16.82 -10.00 8.32
C TYR A 608 -17.83 -9.13 7.54
N LEU A 609 -18.70 -9.73 6.74
CA LEU A 609 -19.81 -9.02 6.07
C LEU A 609 -20.80 -8.43 7.08
N LYS A 610 -21.12 -9.19 8.15
CA LYS A 610 -21.93 -8.67 9.25
C LYS A 610 -21.26 -7.46 9.89
N ALA A 611 -19.99 -7.57 10.29
CA ALA A 611 -19.25 -6.45 10.88
C ALA A 611 -19.16 -5.23 9.94
N TYR A 612 -19.05 -5.46 8.63
CA TYR A 612 -19.01 -4.40 7.63
C TYR A 612 -20.35 -3.68 7.46
N ARG A 613 -21.45 -4.44 7.36
CA ARG A 613 -22.82 -3.89 7.33
C ARG A 613 -23.14 -3.13 8.62
N ASP A 614 -22.81 -3.69 9.78
CA ASP A 614 -23.09 -3.07 11.08
C ASP A 614 -22.32 -1.74 11.23
N PHE A 615 -21.11 -1.65 10.66
CA PHE A 615 -20.35 -0.40 10.52
C PHE A 615 -21.01 0.62 9.56
N MET A 616 -21.66 0.19 8.47
CA MET A 616 -22.46 1.11 7.64
C MET A 616 -23.60 1.73 8.46
N VAL A 617 -24.37 0.89 9.16
CA VAL A 617 -25.51 1.32 9.96
C VAL A 617 -25.08 2.34 11.01
N GLU A 618 -24.03 2.04 11.78
CA GLU A 618 -23.53 2.97 12.81
C GLU A 618 -23.08 4.31 12.20
N VAL A 619 -22.40 4.30 11.04
CA VAL A 619 -21.99 5.54 10.37
C VAL A 619 -23.19 6.35 9.84
N MET A 620 -24.23 5.69 9.35
CA MET A 620 -25.48 6.33 8.91
C MET A 620 -26.23 6.96 10.10
N GLU A 621 -26.39 6.23 11.20
CA GLU A 621 -26.99 6.73 12.44
C GLU A 621 -26.20 7.93 13.01
N LEU A 622 -24.86 7.84 13.04
CA LEU A 622 -23.96 8.94 13.46
C LEU A 622 -24.04 10.18 12.55
N LEU A 623 -24.62 10.04 11.34
CA LEU A 623 -24.88 11.13 10.38
C LEU A 623 -26.35 11.61 10.38
N GLY A 624 -27.23 10.97 11.16
CA GLY A 624 -28.62 11.38 11.39
C GLY A 624 -29.69 10.52 10.72
N ALA A 625 -29.35 9.36 10.15
CA ALA A 625 -30.34 8.41 9.64
C ALA A 625 -31.19 7.79 10.77
N ASP A 626 -32.44 7.43 10.46
CA ASP A 626 -33.25 6.55 11.30
C ASP A 626 -32.66 5.13 11.33
N PRO A 627 -32.55 4.46 12.50
CA PRO A 627 -31.94 3.13 12.62
C PRO A 627 -32.56 2.04 11.73
N ALA A 628 -33.88 2.03 11.55
CA ALA A 628 -34.53 1.02 10.70
C ALA A 628 -34.24 1.26 9.21
N THR A 629 -34.22 2.53 8.81
CA THR A 629 -33.84 3.00 7.47
C THR A 629 -32.37 2.69 7.18
N ALA A 630 -31.46 3.01 8.12
CA ALA A 630 -30.05 2.70 8.03
C ALA A 630 -29.80 1.19 7.89
N ALA A 631 -30.45 0.37 8.72
CA ALA A 631 -30.35 -1.09 8.64
C ALA A 631 -30.85 -1.67 7.30
N ALA A 632 -31.93 -1.12 6.73
CA ALA A 632 -32.45 -1.52 5.43
C ALA A 632 -31.49 -1.12 4.29
N HIS A 633 -31.10 0.15 4.21
CA HIS A 633 -30.23 0.65 3.14
C HIS A 633 -28.84 -0.02 3.20
N ALA A 634 -28.27 -0.23 4.39
CA ALA A 634 -27.00 -0.96 4.54
C ALA A 634 -27.06 -2.41 4.03
N ALA A 635 -28.20 -3.10 4.20
CA ALA A 635 -28.38 -4.45 3.66
C ALA A 635 -28.44 -4.46 2.12
N GLU A 636 -29.11 -3.47 1.52
CA GLU A 636 -29.16 -3.30 0.05
C GLU A 636 -27.79 -2.94 -0.54
N ILE A 637 -27.05 -2.02 0.10
CA ILE A 637 -25.67 -1.65 -0.31
C ILE A 637 -24.75 -2.88 -0.29
N VAL A 638 -24.81 -3.72 0.76
CA VAL A 638 -24.04 -4.97 0.82
C VAL A 638 -24.48 -5.97 -0.25
N SER A 639 -25.78 -6.07 -0.54
CA SER A 639 -26.28 -6.94 -1.62
C SER A 639 -25.81 -6.47 -3.00
N PHE A 640 -25.77 -5.16 -3.24
CA PHE A 640 -25.24 -4.57 -4.47
C PHE A 640 -23.72 -4.74 -4.57
N GLU A 641 -22.96 -4.50 -3.50
CA GLU A 641 -21.51 -4.69 -3.50
C GLU A 641 -21.10 -6.17 -3.60
N THR A 642 -21.92 -7.09 -3.10
CA THR A 642 -21.76 -8.54 -3.36
C THR A 642 -21.98 -8.85 -4.86
N SER A 643 -23.02 -8.28 -5.47
CA SER A 643 -23.26 -8.40 -6.92
C SER A 643 -22.13 -7.77 -7.76
N LEU A 644 -21.47 -6.73 -7.23
CA LEU A 644 -20.28 -6.13 -7.84
C LEU A 644 -19.06 -7.06 -7.70
N ALA A 645 -18.90 -7.72 -6.55
CA ALA A 645 -17.85 -8.70 -6.30
C ALA A 645 -17.92 -9.92 -7.24
N GLU A 646 -19.10 -10.27 -7.76
CA GLU A 646 -19.28 -11.30 -8.80
C GLU A 646 -18.65 -10.93 -10.15
N ILE A 647 -18.58 -9.63 -10.50
CA ILE A 647 -18.07 -9.15 -11.79
C ILE A 647 -16.65 -8.56 -11.74
N VAL A 648 -16.17 -8.20 -10.54
CA VAL A 648 -14.77 -7.80 -10.27
C VAL A 648 -13.85 -9.01 -10.43
N ALA A 649 -12.97 -9.01 -11.45
CA ALA A 649 -12.05 -10.13 -11.71
C ALA A 649 -11.05 -10.40 -10.56
N SER A 650 -10.54 -11.64 -10.46
CA SER A 650 -9.57 -12.11 -9.46
C SER A 650 -8.13 -11.59 -9.68
N SER A 651 -7.16 -12.08 -8.91
CA SER A 651 -5.73 -11.81 -9.11
C SER A 651 -5.23 -12.65 -10.26
N GLU A 652 -5.48 -13.95 -10.25
CA GLU A 652 -5.01 -14.86 -11.29
C GLU A 652 -5.67 -14.51 -12.64
N GLU A 653 -6.96 -14.17 -12.66
CA GLU A 653 -7.63 -13.59 -13.85
C GLU A 653 -6.95 -12.30 -14.34
N ARG A 654 -6.42 -11.48 -13.41
CA ARG A 654 -5.73 -10.22 -13.73
C ARG A 654 -4.21 -10.33 -13.79
N ARG A 655 -3.68 -11.54 -13.62
CA ARG A 655 -2.38 -11.93 -14.09
C ARG A 655 -2.43 -12.16 -15.60
N ASN A 656 -2.90 -11.18 -16.40
CA ASN A 656 -2.25 -10.92 -17.70
C ASN A 656 -2.38 -9.47 -18.22
N VAL A 657 -1.44 -8.57 -17.85
CA VAL A 657 -1.33 -7.20 -18.42
C VAL A 657 -1.36 -7.19 -19.94
N SER A 658 -0.70 -8.15 -20.59
CA SER A 658 -0.59 -8.19 -22.05
C SER A 658 -1.92 -8.56 -22.74
N GLN A 659 -2.87 -9.19 -22.03
CA GLN A 659 -4.23 -9.47 -22.49
C GLN A 659 -5.25 -8.44 -21.98
N LEU A 660 -5.09 -7.94 -20.75
CA LEU A 660 -5.94 -6.88 -20.17
C LEU A 660 -5.74 -5.54 -20.88
N TYR A 661 -4.49 -5.17 -21.18
CA TYR A 661 -4.15 -3.90 -21.81
C TYR A 661 -4.81 -3.78 -23.19
N ARG A 662 -5.80 -2.90 -23.27
CA ARG A 662 -6.45 -2.53 -24.53
C ARG A 662 -6.39 -1.03 -24.74
N ARG A 663 -5.43 -0.58 -25.55
CA ARG A 663 -5.32 0.81 -26.01
C ARG A 663 -6.28 1.04 -27.19
N VAL A 664 -7.13 2.05 -27.08
CA VAL A 664 -8.11 2.49 -28.09
C VAL A 664 -8.13 4.02 -28.16
N SER A 665 -8.84 4.60 -29.12
CA SER A 665 -9.25 6.01 -29.05
C SER A 665 -10.51 6.16 -28.19
N LEU A 666 -10.84 7.38 -27.76
CA LEU A 666 -12.09 7.68 -27.06
C LEU A 666 -13.33 7.26 -27.89
N HIS A 667 -13.33 7.49 -29.21
CA HIS A 667 -14.37 6.99 -30.09
C HIS A 667 -14.49 5.46 -30.04
N GLY A 668 -13.36 4.73 -30.12
CA GLY A 668 -13.36 3.28 -30.03
C GLY A 668 -13.72 2.73 -28.64
N LEU A 669 -13.55 3.52 -27.58
CA LEU A 669 -14.06 3.19 -26.24
C LEU A 669 -15.59 3.31 -26.19
N CYS A 670 -16.16 4.36 -26.79
CA CYS A 670 -17.61 4.51 -26.94
C CYS A 670 -18.22 3.35 -27.75
N ASP A 671 -17.57 2.89 -28.82
CA ASP A 671 -18.05 1.73 -29.59
C ASP A 671 -18.04 0.42 -28.78
N LEU A 672 -17.11 0.28 -27.82
CA LEU A 672 -16.94 -0.92 -27.00
C LEU A 672 -17.84 -0.96 -25.76
N VAL A 673 -18.12 0.19 -25.15
CA VAL A 673 -19.03 0.32 -24.00
C VAL A 673 -19.97 1.52 -24.23
N PRO A 674 -20.92 1.41 -25.19
CA PRO A 674 -21.77 2.54 -25.63
C PRO A 674 -22.82 2.98 -24.61
N ALA A 675 -23.02 2.20 -23.54
CA ALA A 675 -23.94 2.53 -22.45
C ALA A 675 -23.33 3.49 -21.40
N VAL A 676 -22.09 3.96 -21.60
CA VAL A 676 -21.45 5.02 -20.80
C VAL A 676 -21.13 6.20 -21.71
N ASP A 677 -21.55 7.39 -21.31
CA ASP A 677 -21.14 8.65 -21.94
C ASP A 677 -19.72 9.02 -21.50
N TRP A 678 -18.72 8.33 -22.08
CA TRP A 678 -17.31 8.55 -21.78
C TRP A 678 -16.86 9.99 -22.08
N ARG A 679 -17.51 10.68 -23.02
CA ARG A 679 -17.19 12.07 -23.36
C ARG A 679 -17.55 12.98 -22.21
N ARG A 680 -18.78 12.90 -21.73
CA ARG A 680 -19.26 13.67 -20.58
C ARG A 680 -18.54 13.30 -19.29
N TYR A 681 -18.23 12.02 -19.09
CA TYR A 681 -17.45 11.56 -17.94
C TYR A 681 -16.05 12.19 -17.92
N LEU A 682 -15.27 12.00 -19.00
CA LEU A 682 -13.90 12.51 -19.07
C LEU A 682 -13.87 14.04 -19.14
N ALA A 683 -14.84 14.71 -19.77
CA ALA A 683 -14.91 16.17 -19.80
C ALA A 683 -15.09 16.80 -18.41
N VAL A 684 -15.85 16.15 -17.52
CA VAL A 684 -15.98 16.58 -16.11
C VAL A 684 -14.69 16.32 -15.33
N VAL A 685 -14.02 15.19 -15.55
CA VAL A 685 -12.81 14.81 -14.81
C VAL A 685 -11.57 15.62 -15.24
N LEU A 686 -11.38 15.83 -16.54
CA LEU A 686 -10.27 16.63 -17.11
C LEU A 686 -10.55 18.14 -17.09
N GLY A 687 -11.81 18.56 -16.87
CA GLY A 687 -12.22 19.97 -16.91
C GLY A 687 -12.16 20.62 -18.29
N ARG A 688 -12.13 19.82 -19.37
CA ARG A 688 -12.04 20.24 -20.78
C ARG A 688 -12.66 19.18 -21.69
N ASP A 689 -13.18 19.57 -22.84
CA ASP A 689 -13.61 18.62 -23.87
C ASP A 689 -12.44 17.73 -24.34
N VAL A 690 -12.76 16.49 -24.72
CA VAL A 690 -11.79 15.45 -25.05
C VAL A 690 -12.02 14.98 -26.49
N PRO A 691 -10.99 15.01 -27.36
CA PRO A 691 -11.16 14.71 -28.78
C PRO A 691 -11.33 13.21 -29.03
N ASP A 692 -12.01 12.87 -30.12
CA ASP A 692 -12.38 11.50 -30.53
C ASP A 692 -11.21 10.53 -30.68
N ASP A 693 -10.04 11.05 -31.04
CA ASP A 693 -8.80 10.32 -31.25
C ASP A 693 -7.95 10.13 -29.99
N GLN A 694 -8.29 10.81 -28.88
CA GLN A 694 -7.58 10.73 -27.60
C GLN A 694 -7.33 9.27 -27.21
N PRO A 695 -6.06 8.83 -27.07
CA PRO A 695 -5.77 7.48 -26.62
C PRO A 695 -6.24 7.24 -25.17
N VAL A 696 -6.89 6.10 -24.97
CA VAL A 696 -7.31 5.58 -23.66
C VAL A 696 -6.90 4.11 -23.58
N VAL A 697 -6.38 3.67 -22.44
CA VAL A 697 -6.13 2.27 -22.11
C VAL A 697 -7.24 1.80 -21.18
N ILE A 698 -7.90 0.70 -21.53
CA ILE A 698 -8.84 0.01 -20.64
C ILE A 698 -8.28 -1.36 -20.28
N PHE A 699 -8.19 -1.65 -18.97
CA PHE A 699 -7.72 -2.94 -18.46
C PHE A 699 -8.89 -3.91 -18.16
N ALA A 700 -10.05 -3.39 -17.77
CA ALA A 700 -11.17 -4.19 -17.28
C ALA A 700 -12.43 -4.11 -18.18
N LEU A 701 -12.27 -4.29 -19.50
CA LEU A 701 -13.37 -4.13 -20.47
C LEU A 701 -14.60 -5.00 -20.19
N ARG A 702 -14.39 -6.28 -19.80
CA ARG A 702 -15.49 -7.17 -19.42
C ARG A 702 -16.26 -6.62 -18.22
N TYR A 703 -15.55 -6.29 -17.15
CA TYR A 703 -16.12 -5.67 -15.96
C TYR A 703 -16.90 -4.39 -16.30
N MET A 704 -16.39 -3.50 -17.17
CA MET A 704 -17.12 -2.29 -17.56
C MET A 704 -18.44 -2.60 -18.30
N SER A 705 -18.48 -3.70 -19.06
CA SER A 705 -19.69 -4.15 -19.75
C SER A 705 -20.71 -4.74 -18.75
N ASP A 706 -20.23 -5.64 -17.87
CA ASP A 706 -21.04 -6.29 -16.84
C ASP A 706 -21.53 -5.28 -15.77
N LEU A 707 -20.73 -4.24 -15.49
CA LEU A 707 -21.01 -3.15 -14.54
C LEU A 707 -22.22 -2.33 -14.97
N VAL A 708 -22.32 -1.92 -16.24
CA VAL A 708 -23.43 -1.06 -16.67
C VAL A 708 -24.73 -1.85 -16.67
N ALA A 709 -24.70 -3.13 -17.03
CA ALA A 709 -25.84 -4.04 -16.87
C ALA A 709 -26.22 -4.27 -15.39
N LEU A 710 -25.25 -4.26 -14.47
CA LEU A 710 -25.49 -4.29 -13.02
C LEU A 710 -26.08 -2.98 -12.48
N VAL A 711 -25.63 -1.82 -12.97
CA VAL A 711 -26.19 -0.51 -12.57
C VAL A 711 -27.61 -0.31 -13.10
N ASP A 712 -27.87 -0.64 -14.38
CA ASP A 712 -29.19 -0.47 -15.01
C ASP A 712 -30.28 -1.36 -14.39
N LYS A 713 -29.93 -2.61 -14.00
CA LYS A 713 -30.86 -3.52 -13.31
C LYS A 713 -31.08 -3.17 -11.82
N THR A 714 -30.30 -2.26 -11.24
CA THR A 714 -30.36 -1.92 -9.82
C THR A 714 -31.22 -0.68 -9.59
N PRO A 715 -32.07 -0.64 -8.54
CA PRO A 715 -32.78 0.57 -8.16
C PRO A 715 -31.81 1.75 -7.97
N ARG A 716 -31.98 2.80 -8.76
CA ARG A 716 -31.18 4.04 -8.76
C ARG A 716 -30.82 4.55 -7.35
N ARG A 717 -31.78 4.57 -6.42
CA ARG A 717 -31.54 4.87 -4.99
C ARG A 717 -30.40 4.04 -4.37
N VAL A 718 -30.38 2.73 -4.58
CA VAL A 718 -29.35 1.82 -4.04
C VAL A 718 -27.98 2.11 -4.66
N VAL A 719 -27.94 2.50 -5.95
CA VAL A 719 -26.71 2.96 -6.61
C VAL A 719 -26.22 4.28 -5.99
N ALA A 720 -27.11 5.24 -5.76
CA ALA A 720 -26.79 6.51 -5.09
C ALA A 720 -26.30 6.29 -3.65
N ASP A 721 -27.01 5.44 -2.89
CA ASP A 721 -26.67 5.05 -1.52
C ASP A 721 -25.29 4.38 -1.45
N TYR A 722 -24.97 3.47 -2.39
CA TYR A 722 -23.65 2.84 -2.50
C TYR A 722 -22.54 3.83 -2.86
N LEU A 723 -22.74 4.69 -3.87
CA LEU A 723 -21.74 5.68 -4.29
C LEU A 723 -21.40 6.64 -3.14
N LEU A 724 -22.42 7.15 -2.45
CA LEU A 724 -22.23 8.10 -1.35
C LEU A 724 -21.71 7.40 -0.09
N TRP A 725 -22.11 6.16 0.20
CA TRP A 725 -21.47 5.34 1.24
C TRP A 725 -19.96 5.17 0.98
N ARG A 726 -19.58 4.76 -0.23
CA ARG A 726 -18.19 4.51 -0.62
C ARG A 726 -17.33 5.79 -0.63
N PHE A 727 -17.95 6.97 -0.73
CA PHE A 727 -17.30 8.26 -0.45
C PHE A 727 -17.20 8.54 1.06
N VAL A 728 -18.33 8.48 1.78
CA VAL A 728 -18.44 8.75 3.23
C VAL A 728 -17.44 7.93 4.04
N ARG A 729 -17.27 6.63 3.73
CA ARG A 729 -16.27 5.71 4.32
C ARG A 729 -14.87 6.32 4.42
N HIS A 730 -14.44 7.13 3.44
CA HIS A 730 -13.12 7.78 3.43
C HIS A 730 -13.12 9.22 3.95
N ARG A 731 -14.29 9.84 4.14
CA ARG A 731 -14.42 11.24 4.57
C ARG A 731 -14.72 11.39 6.06
N ILE A 732 -15.29 10.37 6.70
CA ILE A 732 -15.39 10.29 8.17
C ILE A 732 -14.03 10.27 8.88
N ASN A 733 -12.95 9.86 8.17
CA ASN A 733 -11.56 9.95 8.64
C ASN A 733 -11.13 11.40 9.00
N SER A 734 -11.82 12.42 8.48
CA SER A 734 -11.53 13.84 8.72
C SER A 734 -12.55 14.54 9.63
N LEU A 735 -13.27 13.78 10.46
CA LEU A 735 -14.27 14.27 11.43
C LEU A 735 -13.85 13.98 12.89
N GLY A 736 -14.83 14.02 13.80
CA GLY A 736 -14.71 13.70 15.23
C GLY A 736 -14.52 12.21 15.54
N ASP A 737 -14.09 11.92 16.78
CA ASP A 737 -13.54 10.62 17.19
C ASP A 737 -14.60 9.49 17.28
N ARG A 738 -15.89 9.84 17.34
CA ARG A 738 -17.00 8.87 17.31
C ARG A 738 -17.00 7.96 16.06
N PHE A 739 -16.60 8.49 14.91
CA PHE A 739 -16.42 7.68 13.69
C PHE A 739 -15.20 6.75 13.77
N GLY A 740 -14.19 7.10 14.57
CA GLY A 740 -13.06 6.24 14.89
C GLY A 740 -13.48 5.01 15.71
N ALA A 741 -14.43 5.16 16.63
CA ALA A 741 -15.00 4.05 17.40
C ALA A 741 -15.82 3.08 16.52
N ALA A 742 -16.62 3.60 15.58
CA ALA A 742 -17.31 2.79 14.57
C ALA A 742 -16.31 1.96 13.74
N LYS A 743 -15.29 2.64 13.20
CA LYS A 743 -14.23 2.00 12.39
C LYS A 743 -13.41 0.99 13.20
N GLN A 744 -13.25 1.20 14.50
CA GLN A 744 -12.55 0.29 15.40
C GLN A 744 -13.27 -1.05 15.56
N ARG A 745 -14.60 -1.08 15.66
CA ARG A 745 -15.36 -2.34 15.72
C ARG A 745 -15.12 -3.20 14.48
N LEU A 746 -15.11 -2.58 13.30
CA LEU A 746 -14.78 -3.27 12.04
C LEU A 746 -13.33 -3.76 12.02
N LEU A 747 -12.37 -2.93 12.43
CA LEU A 747 -10.94 -3.28 12.43
C LEU A 747 -10.57 -4.34 13.49
N HIS A 748 -11.30 -4.41 14.60
CA HIS A 748 -11.23 -5.52 15.55
C HIS A 748 -11.71 -6.82 14.90
N ALA A 749 -12.90 -6.80 14.26
CA ALA A 749 -13.44 -7.98 13.59
C ALA A 749 -12.58 -8.47 12.41
N LEU A 750 -11.96 -7.57 11.64
CA LEU A 750 -11.13 -7.92 10.47
C LEU A 750 -9.68 -8.31 10.81
N MET A 751 -9.07 -7.69 11.84
CA MET A 751 -7.62 -7.78 12.09
C MET A 751 -7.22 -7.85 13.58
N GLY A 752 -8.18 -8.06 14.48
CA GLY A 752 -7.91 -8.29 15.92
C GLY A 752 -7.44 -7.05 16.69
N ARG A 753 -7.46 -5.85 16.09
CA ARG A 753 -6.99 -4.61 16.74
C ARG A 753 -7.87 -4.30 17.97
N GLU A 754 -7.27 -4.05 19.12
CA GLU A 754 -8.01 -3.88 20.38
C GLU A 754 -8.39 -2.40 20.62
N ALA A 755 -7.45 -1.48 20.41
CA ALA A 755 -7.62 -0.04 20.65
C ALA A 755 -7.54 0.82 19.37
N VAL A 756 -8.04 2.05 19.48
CA VAL A 756 -7.83 3.12 18.51
C VAL A 756 -6.41 3.69 18.72
N PRO A 757 -5.63 4.01 17.67
CA PRO A 757 -4.36 4.70 17.84
C PRO A 757 -4.55 6.09 18.47
N PRO A 758 -3.58 6.59 19.25
CA PRO A 758 -3.56 7.98 19.69
C PRO A 758 -3.71 8.95 18.51
N ARG A 759 -4.60 9.95 18.64
CA ARG A 759 -4.99 10.85 17.54
C ARG A 759 -3.81 11.52 16.82
N TRP A 760 -2.72 11.80 17.55
CA TRP A 760 -1.49 12.34 16.96
C TRP A 760 -0.88 11.44 15.88
N LYS A 761 -0.91 10.10 16.03
CA LYS A 761 -0.41 9.17 15.00
C LYS A 761 -1.21 9.33 13.71
N THR A 762 -2.55 9.33 13.83
CA THR A 762 -3.47 9.58 12.71
C THR A 762 -3.20 10.93 12.03
N CYS A 763 -2.89 11.97 12.81
CA CYS A 763 -2.60 13.29 12.26
C CYS A 763 -1.22 13.39 11.59
N VAL A 764 -0.17 12.77 12.15
CA VAL A 764 1.16 12.67 11.50
C VAL A 764 1.03 11.90 10.18
N ALA A 765 0.39 10.73 10.22
CA ALA A 765 0.08 9.90 9.05
C ALA A 765 -0.68 10.67 7.96
N HIS A 766 -1.69 11.43 8.34
CA HIS A 766 -2.47 12.24 7.42
C HIS A 766 -1.61 13.33 6.75
N VAL A 767 -0.78 14.04 7.51
CA VAL A 767 0.11 15.08 6.96
C VAL A 767 1.19 14.47 6.07
N ASN A 768 1.75 13.31 6.42
CA ASN A 768 2.74 12.62 5.60
C ASN A 768 2.14 12.12 4.28
N SER A 769 0.89 11.64 4.29
CA SER A 769 0.17 11.21 3.08
C SER A 769 -0.12 12.37 2.10
N HIS A 770 -0.52 13.53 2.64
CA HIS A 770 -1.06 14.63 1.82
C HIS A 770 -0.02 15.74 1.54
N MET A 771 0.97 15.91 2.40
CA MET A 771 2.02 16.93 2.32
C MET A 771 3.43 16.37 2.60
N GLY A 772 3.64 15.07 2.35
CA GLY A 772 4.87 14.34 2.69
C GLY A 772 6.19 14.90 2.11
N MET A 773 6.16 15.67 1.03
CA MET A 773 7.37 16.39 0.56
C MET A 773 7.74 17.56 1.49
N ALA A 774 6.75 18.26 2.06
CA ALA A 774 6.99 19.36 3.00
C ALA A 774 7.34 18.85 4.41
N LEU A 775 6.67 17.78 4.87
CA LEU A 775 7.03 17.10 6.12
C LEU A 775 8.39 16.37 6.00
N GLY A 776 8.65 15.73 4.85
CA GLY A 776 9.94 15.14 4.51
C GLY A 776 11.08 16.17 4.46
N ALA A 777 10.81 17.41 4.04
CA ALA A 777 11.79 18.50 4.11
C ALA A 777 12.21 18.81 5.56
N LEU A 778 11.26 18.84 6.51
CA LEU A 778 11.56 19.02 7.93
C LEU A 778 12.38 17.84 8.47
N PHE A 779 11.97 16.61 8.15
CA PHE A 779 12.65 15.39 8.55
C PHE A 779 14.10 15.35 8.07
N VAL A 780 14.33 15.46 6.75
CA VAL A 780 15.66 15.36 6.14
C VAL A 780 16.60 16.44 6.68
N ARG A 781 16.15 17.71 6.75
CA ARG A 781 16.96 18.84 7.24
C ARG A 781 17.43 18.66 8.69
N ARG A 782 16.72 17.88 9.51
CA ARG A 782 17.06 17.68 10.93
C ARG A 782 17.78 16.38 11.22
N TYR A 783 17.50 15.32 10.47
CA TYR A 783 17.77 13.95 10.90
C TYR A 783 18.53 13.06 9.91
N PHE A 784 18.74 13.49 8.66
CA PHE A 784 19.37 12.65 7.64
C PHE A 784 20.79 13.13 7.27
N ASP A 785 21.80 12.38 7.70
CA ASP A 785 23.21 12.63 7.35
C ASP A 785 23.44 12.48 5.84
N HIS A 786 24.04 13.49 5.20
CA HIS A 786 24.40 13.47 3.79
C HIS A 786 25.40 12.33 3.45
N ASN A 787 26.27 11.94 4.38
CA ASN A 787 27.20 10.82 4.15
C ASN A 787 26.43 9.50 3.93
N SER A 788 25.30 9.28 4.61
CA SER A 788 24.42 8.13 4.40
C SER A 788 23.88 8.03 2.97
N LYS A 789 23.73 9.16 2.26
CA LYS A 789 23.39 9.16 0.82
C LYS A 789 24.53 8.56 -0.02
N GLN A 790 25.79 8.85 0.32
CA GLN A 790 26.98 8.36 -0.39
C GLN A 790 27.31 6.90 -0.06
N ASP A 791 27.32 6.51 1.23
CA ASP A 791 27.48 5.12 1.65
C ASP A 791 26.46 4.18 0.98
N THR A 792 25.21 4.62 0.84
CA THR A 792 24.15 3.85 0.16
C THR A 792 24.35 3.83 -1.36
N LEU A 793 24.83 4.93 -1.97
CA LEU A 793 25.19 4.97 -3.40
C LEU A 793 26.33 4.01 -3.75
N GLU A 794 27.35 3.93 -2.90
CA GLU A 794 28.48 3.00 -3.06
C GLU A 794 28.03 1.54 -2.90
N MET A 795 27.33 1.22 -1.81
CA MET A 795 26.79 -0.12 -1.59
C MET A 795 25.84 -0.57 -2.71
N THR A 796 25.06 0.36 -3.29
CA THR A 796 24.20 0.02 -4.44
C THR A 796 25.01 -0.38 -5.66
N ARG A 797 26.12 0.32 -5.96
CA ARG A 797 27.02 -0.07 -7.06
C ARG A 797 27.64 -1.45 -6.83
N ASP A 798 28.07 -1.75 -5.61
CA ASP A 798 28.63 -3.06 -5.24
C ASP A 798 27.62 -4.21 -5.40
N ILE A 799 26.34 -3.95 -5.10
CA ILE A 799 25.26 -4.95 -5.23
C ILE A 799 24.83 -5.09 -6.69
N THR A 800 24.69 -3.99 -7.44
CA THR A 800 24.49 -4.00 -8.90
C THR A 800 25.58 -4.81 -9.61
N GLN A 801 26.86 -4.63 -9.22
CA GLN A 801 27.96 -5.39 -9.79
C GLN A 801 27.88 -6.88 -9.44
N SER A 802 27.43 -7.25 -8.23
CA SER A 802 27.15 -8.66 -7.88
C SER A 802 26.06 -9.27 -8.74
N PHE A 803 24.99 -8.52 -9.06
CA PHE A 803 23.93 -9.00 -9.95
C PHE A 803 24.42 -9.15 -11.39
N ARG A 804 25.26 -8.24 -11.89
CA ARG A 804 25.90 -8.37 -13.21
C ARG A 804 26.80 -9.60 -13.31
N GLU A 805 27.52 -9.94 -12.25
CA GLU A 805 28.32 -11.17 -12.17
C GLU A 805 27.43 -12.41 -12.15
N MET A 806 26.35 -12.40 -11.35
CA MET A 806 25.34 -13.48 -11.35
C MET A 806 24.70 -13.67 -12.74
N LEU A 807 24.32 -12.59 -13.44
CA LEU A 807 23.82 -12.64 -14.81
C LEU A 807 24.83 -13.27 -15.79
N ASN A 808 26.13 -13.04 -15.61
CA ASN A 808 27.16 -13.68 -16.43
C ASN A 808 27.33 -15.18 -16.09
N GLU A 809 27.16 -15.58 -14.84
CA GLU A 809 27.19 -16.98 -14.38
C GLU A 809 25.88 -17.76 -14.68
N THR A 810 24.80 -17.10 -15.09
CA THR A 810 23.47 -17.70 -15.22
C THR A 810 23.38 -18.61 -16.46
N GLU A 811 23.70 -19.89 -16.35
CA GLU A 811 23.76 -20.82 -17.51
C GLU A 811 22.40 -21.06 -18.22
N TRP A 812 21.27 -20.71 -17.60
CA TRP A 812 19.92 -21.06 -18.09
C TRP A 812 19.26 -20.03 -19.03
N ILE A 813 19.88 -18.87 -19.23
CA ILE A 813 19.47 -17.87 -20.24
C ILE A 813 20.41 -17.90 -21.44
N ASP A 814 19.87 -17.63 -22.64
CA ASP A 814 20.67 -17.46 -23.85
C ASP A 814 21.52 -16.18 -23.81
N GLU A 815 22.48 -16.07 -24.75
CA GLU A 815 23.44 -14.95 -24.79
C GLU A 815 22.77 -13.59 -25.07
N ASP A 816 21.70 -13.54 -25.88
CA ASP A 816 21.00 -12.30 -26.20
C ASP A 816 20.11 -11.83 -25.04
N THR A 817 19.33 -12.73 -24.42
CA THR A 817 18.56 -12.43 -23.20
C THR A 817 19.50 -11.97 -22.07
N ARG A 818 20.68 -12.60 -21.91
CA ARG A 818 21.72 -12.19 -20.97
C ARG A 818 22.25 -10.80 -21.25
N ARG A 819 22.62 -10.52 -22.50
CA ARG A 819 23.11 -9.21 -22.96
C ARG A 819 22.08 -8.11 -22.71
N LEU A 820 20.81 -8.37 -23.02
CA LEU A 820 19.70 -7.43 -22.76
C LEU A 820 19.42 -7.25 -21.25
N ALA A 821 19.57 -8.30 -20.44
CA ALA A 821 19.45 -8.20 -18.98
C ALA A 821 20.57 -7.34 -18.36
N LEU A 822 21.80 -7.44 -18.88
CA LEU A 822 22.93 -6.58 -18.50
C LEU A 822 22.67 -5.11 -18.86
N HIS A 823 22.16 -4.82 -20.06
CA HIS A 823 21.72 -3.47 -20.42
C HIS A 823 20.60 -2.97 -19.49
N LYS A 824 19.60 -3.80 -19.20
CA LYS A 824 18.49 -3.43 -18.31
C LYS A 824 18.96 -3.04 -16.89
N VAL A 825 19.90 -3.77 -16.29
CA VAL A 825 20.41 -3.41 -14.96
C VAL A 825 21.32 -2.17 -15.01
N ASP A 826 22.12 -1.99 -16.07
CA ASP A 826 22.94 -0.78 -16.24
C ASP A 826 22.10 0.49 -16.44
N SER A 827 20.93 0.36 -17.08
CA SER A 827 19.95 1.42 -17.28
C SER A 827 19.02 1.66 -16.07
N MET A 828 19.21 0.98 -14.93
CA MET A 828 18.38 1.20 -13.73
C MET A 828 18.64 2.56 -13.08
N GLN A 829 17.57 3.35 -12.92
CA GLN A 829 17.65 4.63 -12.22
C GLN A 829 17.60 4.45 -10.70
N LEU A 830 18.42 5.24 -9.98
CA LEU A 830 18.56 5.17 -8.53
C LEU A 830 18.05 6.44 -7.83
N ARG A 831 17.24 6.27 -6.78
CA ARG A 831 16.65 7.37 -5.98
C ARG A 831 16.87 7.12 -4.48
N ILE A 832 17.86 7.80 -3.88
CA ILE A 832 18.27 7.60 -2.47
C ILE A 832 17.98 8.85 -1.62
N GLY A 833 17.36 8.65 -0.46
CA GLY A 833 17.06 9.65 0.56
C GLY A 833 15.84 10.52 0.20
N TYR A 834 16.05 11.47 -0.73
CA TYR A 834 15.08 12.52 -1.05
C TYR A 834 15.36 13.16 -2.42
N PRO A 835 14.34 13.76 -3.08
CA PRO A 835 14.56 14.64 -4.23
C PRO A 835 15.13 15.98 -3.77
N ASP A 836 16.16 16.49 -4.44
CA ASP A 836 16.93 17.62 -3.91
C ASP A 836 16.10 18.93 -3.76
N PHE A 837 14.99 19.06 -4.50
CA PHE A 837 14.05 20.20 -4.38
C PHE A 837 13.40 20.34 -3.00
N VAL A 838 13.33 19.29 -2.15
CA VAL A 838 12.76 19.46 -0.79
C VAL A 838 13.69 20.22 0.15
N LEU A 839 14.98 20.38 -0.20
CA LEU A 839 15.90 21.23 0.55
C LEU A 839 15.83 22.69 0.09
N ASP A 840 15.57 22.93 -1.21
CA ASP A 840 15.19 24.25 -1.71
C ASP A 840 13.85 24.69 -1.10
N ARG A 841 13.77 25.94 -0.66
CA ARG A 841 12.53 26.51 -0.08
C ARG A 841 11.61 27.09 -1.13
N ALA A 842 12.15 27.66 -2.21
CA ALA A 842 11.36 28.27 -3.27
C ALA A 842 10.62 27.20 -4.07
N ALA A 843 11.34 26.20 -4.58
CA ALA A 843 10.76 25.08 -5.34
C ALA A 843 9.78 24.22 -4.49
N LEU A 844 10.03 24.10 -3.17
CA LEU A 844 9.11 23.43 -2.26
C LEU A 844 7.83 24.24 -2.03
N ASN A 845 7.91 25.58 -1.96
CA ASN A 845 6.73 26.44 -1.81
C ASN A 845 5.91 26.50 -3.10
N GLU A 846 6.54 26.66 -4.26
CA GLU A 846 5.92 26.60 -5.60
C GLU A 846 5.06 25.33 -5.76
N ARG A 847 5.60 24.16 -5.38
CA ARG A 847 4.87 22.88 -5.41
C ARG A 847 3.54 22.89 -4.64
N TYR A 848 3.42 23.72 -3.60
CA TYR A 848 2.26 23.79 -2.72
C TYR A 848 1.56 25.16 -2.74
N GLU A 849 1.82 26.02 -3.73
CA GLU A 849 1.27 27.38 -3.83
C GLU A 849 -0.27 27.36 -3.82
N ASP A 850 -0.87 26.70 -4.81
CA ASP A 850 -2.31 26.45 -4.99
C ASP A 850 -3.02 25.72 -3.83
N VAL A 851 -2.29 25.22 -2.82
CA VAL A 851 -2.87 24.41 -1.75
C VAL A 851 -3.29 25.29 -0.58
N GLU A 852 -4.57 25.63 -0.51
CA GLU A 852 -5.17 26.28 0.67
C GLU A 852 -5.28 25.31 1.85
N VAL A 853 -4.59 25.64 2.95
CA VAL A 853 -4.70 24.96 4.25
C VAL A 853 -4.98 26.02 5.32
N HIS A 854 -5.94 25.76 6.21
CA HIS A 854 -6.26 26.64 7.34
C HIS A 854 -6.15 25.86 8.67
N PRO A 855 -5.55 26.42 9.74
CA PRO A 855 -5.30 25.69 11.00
C PRO A 855 -6.55 25.17 11.74
N ASP A 856 -7.75 25.53 11.27
CA ASP A 856 -9.04 25.26 11.91
C ASP A 856 -10.04 24.54 10.98
N LYS A 857 -9.61 24.12 9.78
CA LYS A 857 -10.51 23.57 8.73
C LYS A 857 -10.11 22.18 8.23
N TYR A 858 -9.88 21.21 9.13
CA TYR A 858 -9.33 19.88 8.78
C TYR A 858 -10.06 19.16 7.64
N PHE A 859 -11.40 19.17 7.66
CA PHE A 859 -12.23 18.55 6.64
C PHE A 859 -12.03 19.23 5.26
N GLU A 860 -12.10 20.57 5.21
CA GLU A 860 -11.86 21.34 3.98
C GLU A 860 -10.42 21.20 3.49
N ASN A 861 -9.42 21.23 4.38
CA ASN A 861 -8.01 21.03 4.06
C ASN A 861 -7.81 19.69 3.34
N THR A 862 -8.43 18.62 3.86
CA THR A 862 -8.41 17.29 3.23
C THR A 862 -8.96 17.36 1.80
N LEU A 863 -10.15 17.97 1.63
CA LEU A 863 -10.81 18.09 0.32
C LEU A 863 -10.04 18.96 -0.68
N ASN A 864 -9.44 20.05 -0.22
CA ASN A 864 -8.61 20.94 -1.03
C ASN A 864 -7.39 20.20 -1.59
N ILE A 865 -6.68 19.45 -0.73
CA ILE A 865 -5.50 18.68 -1.15
C ILE A 865 -5.92 17.54 -2.10
N LEU A 866 -6.99 16.80 -1.80
CA LEU A 866 -7.53 15.76 -2.68
C LEU A 866 -7.85 16.30 -4.09
N ARG A 867 -8.49 17.48 -4.17
CA ARG A 867 -8.81 18.14 -5.45
C ARG A 867 -7.55 18.58 -6.21
N LYS A 868 -6.53 19.13 -5.53
CA LYS A 868 -5.26 19.50 -6.18
C LYS A 868 -4.48 18.26 -6.63
N LEU A 869 -4.51 17.15 -5.88
CA LEU A 869 -3.88 15.89 -6.25
C LEU A 869 -4.51 15.31 -7.53
N ALA A 870 -5.84 15.18 -7.58
CA ALA A 870 -6.55 14.73 -8.78
C ALA A 870 -6.26 15.65 -9.98
N LYS A 871 -6.36 16.97 -9.79
CA LYS A 871 -6.05 17.95 -10.84
C LYS A 871 -4.61 17.81 -11.38
N VAL A 872 -3.60 17.73 -10.51
CA VAL A 872 -2.17 17.62 -10.90
C VAL A 872 -1.83 16.29 -11.58
N GLU A 873 -2.63 15.25 -11.36
CA GLU A 873 -2.54 14.00 -12.12
C GLU A 873 -3.10 14.18 -13.54
N GLN A 874 -4.33 14.70 -13.65
CA GLN A 874 -5.03 14.94 -14.90
C GLN A 874 -4.30 15.94 -15.82
N GLU A 875 -3.68 16.98 -15.25
CA GLU A 875 -2.87 17.98 -15.96
C GLU A 875 -1.62 17.40 -16.66
N ARG A 876 -1.23 16.16 -16.38
CA ARG A 876 -0.12 15.48 -17.08
C ARG A 876 -0.48 15.07 -18.51
N LEU A 877 -1.76 14.98 -18.86
CA LEU A 877 -2.21 14.45 -20.15
C LEU A 877 -1.84 15.40 -21.31
N GLY A 878 -0.89 14.95 -22.13
CA GLY A 878 -0.25 15.75 -23.19
C GLY A 878 1.18 16.19 -22.88
N THR A 879 1.70 15.89 -21.68
CA THR A 879 3.10 16.14 -21.29
C THR A 879 3.97 14.89 -21.46
N PRO A 880 5.31 15.00 -21.60
CA PRO A 880 6.22 13.86 -21.56
C PRO A 880 6.40 13.33 -20.13
N VAL A 881 6.62 12.02 -19.98
CA VAL A 881 6.81 11.39 -18.67
C VAL A 881 8.20 11.71 -18.12
N ASN A 882 8.25 12.62 -17.16
CA ASN A 882 9.48 12.86 -16.39
C ASN A 882 9.75 11.69 -15.41
N LYS A 883 10.49 10.68 -15.89
CA LYS A 883 10.92 9.49 -15.12
C LYS A 883 11.77 9.82 -13.87
N THR A 884 12.28 11.06 -13.73
CA THR A 884 13.02 11.49 -12.52
C THR A 884 12.13 11.86 -11.33
N LEU A 885 10.82 12.05 -11.54
CA LEU A 885 9.88 12.46 -10.50
C LEU A 885 9.74 11.39 -9.41
N TRP A 886 9.87 11.81 -8.15
CA TRP A 886 9.60 10.96 -6.98
C TRP A 886 8.09 10.85 -6.73
N ASN A 887 7.62 9.61 -6.58
CA ASN A 887 6.23 9.26 -6.22
C ASN A 887 6.04 8.97 -4.72
N THR A 888 7.12 8.96 -3.94
CA THR A 888 7.12 8.65 -2.49
C THR A 888 7.78 9.80 -1.71
N ALA A 889 7.26 10.10 -0.52
CA ALA A 889 7.82 11.10 0.38
C ALA A 889 9.14 10.60 1.03
N PRO A 890 10.10 11.50 1.38
CA PRO A 890 11.34 11.11 2.06
C PRO A 890 11.15 10.37 3.38
N ALA A 891 10.13 10.78 4.16
CA ALA A 891 9.82 10.22 5.47
C ALA A 891 8.92 8.96 5.34
N VAL A 892 9.42 7.91 4.69
CA VAL A 892 8.71 6.63 4.51
C VAL A 892 9.64 5.46 4.82
N VAL A 893 9.18 4.52 5.66
CA VAL A 893 9.88 3.27 5.97
C VAL A 893 9.44 2.17 5.00
N ASN A 894 10.00 2.20 3.78
CA ASN A 894 9.87 1.14 2.78
C ASN A 894 10.93 1.33 1.68
N ALA A 895 11.02 0.39 0.72
CA ALA A 895 11.70 0.57 -0.57
C ALA A 895 10.76 0.19 -1.74
N TYR A 896 11.13 0.53 -2.98
CA TYR A 896 10.29 0.31 -4.18
C TYR A 896 11.08 0.21 -5.49
N TYR A 897 10.71 -0.72 -6.36
CA TYR A 897 10.99 -0.73 -7.80
C TYR A 897 9.78 -0.24 -8.61
N SER A 898 10.02 0.56 -9.64
CA SER A 898 8.99 1.06 -10.56
C SER A 898 9.25 0.58 -11.99
N ARG A 899 8.42 -0.35 -12.47
CA ARG A 899 8.56 -1.01 -13.77
C ARG A 899 8.59 -0.01 -14.93
N ASN A 900 7.61 0.89 -15.02
CA ASN A 900 7.52 1.94 -16.07
C ASN A 900 8.65 3.00 -16.05
N LYS A 901 9.54 2.99 -15.04
CA LYS A 901 10.68 3.91 -14.97
C LYS A 901 12.04 3.19 -14.98
N ASN A 902 12.03 1.86 -14.93
CA ASN A 902 13.17 1.02 -14.58
C ASN A 902 13.98 1.61 -13.39
N GLN A 903 13.29 1.87 -12.26
CA GLN A 903 13.82 2.72 -11.18
C GLN A 903 13.66 2.10 -9.79
N ILE A 904 14.75 2.06 -9.00
CA ILE A 904 14.77 1.66 -7.59
C ILE A 904 14.83 2.88 -6.66
N MET A 905 14.09 2.84 -5.54
CA MET A 905 13.88 3.98 -4.63
C MET A 905 13.96 3.60 -3.15
N PHE A 906 14.82 4.31 -2.41
CA PHE A 906 15.07 4.15 -0.98
C PHE A 906 14.91 5.51 -0.27
N PRO A 907 13.73 5.84 0.26
CA PRO A 907 13.49 7.08 1.01
C PRO A 907 14.33 7.16 2.30
N ALA A 908 14.57 8.38 2.80
CA ALA A 908 15.33 8.63 4.02
C ALA A 908 14.77 7.93 5.28
N GLY A 909 13.49 7.52 5.27
CA GLY A 909 12.85 6.77 6.36
C GLY A 909 13.38 5.33 6.56
N ILE A 910 13.81 4.61 5.51
CA ILE A 910 14.34 3.24 5.66
C ILE A 910 15.86 3.19 5.91
N LEU A 911 16.58 4.28 5.64
CA LEU A 911 18.05 4.37 5.74
C LEU A 911 18.51 4.59 7.19
N GLN A 912 18.07 3.70 8.08
CA GLN A 912 18.18 3.78 9.54
C GLN A 912 18.38 2.38 10.15
N PRO A 913 18.80 2.27 11.42
CA PRO A 913 18.88 0.97 12.11
C PRO A 913 17.52 0.24 12.09
N PRO A 914 17.49 -1.10 11.95
CA PRO A 914 18.62 -2.02 11.78
C PRO A 914 19.06 -2.24 10.32
N PHE A 915 18.47 -1.55 9.34
CA PHE A 915 18.80 -1.67 7.92
C PHE A 915 20.16 -1.05 7.61
N TYR A 916 20.39 0.20 8.05
CA TYR A 916 21.60 0.96 7.77
C TYR A 916 22.02 1.84 8.94
N HIS A 917 23.32 1.86 9.26
CA HIS A 917 23.95 2.97 9.99
C HIS A 917 25.46 3.03 9.72
N ARG A 918 26.00 4.24 9.54
CA ARG A 918 27.42 4.50 9.22
C ARG A 918 28.46 3.95 10.23
N HIS A 919 28.00 3.60 11.44
CA HIS A 919 28.84 3.09 12.53
C HIS A 919 28.54 1.63 12.92
N LEU A 920 27.65 0.95 12.20
CA LEU A 920 27.46 -0.49 12.35
C LEU A 920 28.47 -1.28 11.50
N PRO A 921 28.78 -2.54 11.87
CA PRO A 921 29.55 -3.46 11.02
C PRO A 921 28.96 -3.55 9.60
N ARG A 922 29.82 -3.66 8.60
CA ARG A 922 29.42 -3.75 7.18
C ARG A 922 28.60 -5.01 6.92
N SER A 923 28.84 -6.11 7.63
CA SER A 923 27.95 -7.29 7.64
C SER A 923 26.50 -6.97 7.96
N LEU A 924 26.23 -6.11 8.96
CA LEU A 924 24.86 -5.72 9.30
C LEU A 924 24.25 -4.84 8.21
N ASN A 925 25.01 -3.85 7.71
CA ASN A 925 24.53 -2.95 6.65
C ASN A 925 24.24 -3.72 5.36
N TYR A 926 25.11 -4.65 4.95
CA TYR A 926 24.88 -5.54 3.81
C TYR A 926 23.72 -6.53 4.07
N GLY A 927 23.62 -7.12 5.25
CA GLY A 927 22.51 -8.01 5.64
C GLY A 927 21.18 -7.29 5.89
N GLY A 928 21.20 -5.95 6.00
CA GLY A 928 20.05 -5.08 6.18
C GLY A 928 19.69 -4.37 4.87
N ILE A 929 20.10 -3.11 4.71
CA ILE A 929 19.79 -2.32 3.52
C ILE A 929 20.37 -2.95 2.25
N GLY A 930 21.48 -3.68 2.31
CA GLY A 930 22.05 -4.36 1.15
C GLY A 930 21.12 -5.44 0.59
N VAL A 931 20.49 -6.26 1.44
CA VAL A 931 19.46 -7.22 1.00
C VAL A 931 18.28 -6.50 0.38
N VAL A 932 17.82 -5.39 0.97
CA VAL A 932 16.73 -4.57 0.42
C VAL A 932 17.11 -3.98 -0.95
N ILE A 933 18.34 -3.51 -1.14
CA ILE A 933 18.81 -3.02 -2.45
C ILE A 933 18.81 -4.15 -3.49
N GLY A 934 19.32 -5.33 -3.14
CA GLY A 934 19.30 -6.49 -4.04
C GLY A 934 17.88 -6.99 -4.34
N HIS A 935 16.95 -6.87 -3.39
CA HIS A 935 15.53 -7.16 -3.56
C HIS A 935 14.90 -6.25 -4.61
N GLU A 936 15.07 -4.92 -4.49
CA GLU A 936 14.55 -3.96 -5.48
C GLU A 936 15.20 -4.11 -6.88
N ILE A 937 16.49 -4.47 -6.95
CA ILE A 937 17.15 -4.81 -8.23
C ILE A 937 16.50 -6.07 -8.85
N THR A 938 16.21 -7.08 -8.02
CA THR A 938 15.61 -8.34 -8.49
C THR A 938 14.17 -8.16 -8.97
N HIS A 939 13.41 -7.18 -8.45
CA HIS A 939 12.10 -6.81 -9.02
C HIS A 939 12.16 -6.31 -10.47
N GLY A 940 13.34 -5.97 -11.00
CA GLY A 940 13.55 -5.77 -12.44
C GLY A 940 13.45 -7.05 -13.28
N PHE A 941 13.50 -8.22 -12.64
CA PHE A 941 13.70 -9.53 -13.24
C PHE A 941 12.85 -10.64 -12.58
N ASP A 942 11.81 -10.27 -11.82
CA ASP A 942 10.80 -11.20 -11.30
C ASP A 942 9.73 -11.56 -12.37
N ASP A 943 8.66 -12.26 -11.98
CA ASP A 943 7.59 -12.72 -12.89
C ASP A 943 6.88 -11.59 -13.65
N LYS A 944 6.94 -10.36 -13.14
CA LYS A 944 6.34 -9.14 -13.72
C LYS A 944 7.42 -8.23 -14.28
N GLY A 945 8.53 -8.03 -13.56
CA GLY A 945 9.66 -7.19 -13.91
C GLY A 945 10.31 -7.58 -15.24
N ARG A 946 10.48 -8.88 -15.49
CA ARG A 946 11.08 -9.40 -16.73
C ARG A 946 10.32 -9.03 -18.00
N LEU A 947 9.06 -8.61 -17.88
CA LEU A 947 8.19 -8.25 -19.01
C LEU A 947 8.37 -6.80 -19.49
N PHE A 948 9.13 -6.00 -18.73
CA PHE A 948 9.42 -4.61 -19.06
C PHE A 948 10.86 -4.48 -19.52
N ASP A 949 11.11 -3.74 -20.60
CA ASP A 949 12.44 -3.48 -21.15
C ASP A 949 13.29 -2.56 -20.25
N GLU A 950 14.46 -2.12 -20.73
CA GLU A 950 15.35 -1.22 -20.01
C GLU A 950 14.83 0.22 -19.86
N HIS A 951 13.88 0.63 -20.70
CA HIS A 951 13.26 1.95 -20.68
C HIS A 951 11.98 2.00 -19.82
N GLY A 952 11.36 0.84 -19.58
CA GLY A 952 10.12 0.67 -18.83
C GLY A 952 8.89 0.32 -19.68
N ASN A 953 9.05 -0.22 -20.89
CA ASN A 953 7.94 -0.62 -21.77
C ASN A 953 7.66 -2.13 -21.67
N LEU A 954 6.40 -2.52 -21.57
CA LEU A 954 5.89 -3.89 -21.59
C LEU A 954 6.10 -4.52 -22.99
N LEU A 955 7.16 -5.31 -23.11
CA LEU A 955 7.69 -5.86 -24.35
C LEU A 955 8.29 -7.25 -24.10
N GLN A 956 8.11 -8.19 -25.04
CA GLN A 956 8.85 -9.46 -24.99
C GLN A 956 10.26 -9.25 -25.56
N TRP A 957 11.24 -9.14 -24.65
CA TRP A 957 12.67 -9.00 -24.98
C TRP A 957 13.52 -10.23 -24.60
N TRP A 958 12.87 -11.33 -24.23
CA TRP A 958 13.50 -12.62 -23.89
C TRP A 958 13.25 -13.65 -25.00
N GLY A 959 14.21 -14.54 -25.22
CA GLY A 959 14.00 -15.76 -26.01
C GLY A 959 13.01 -16.73 -25.34
N GLU A 960 12.28 -17.52 -26.14
CA GLU A 960 11.28 -18.48 -25.63
C GLU A 960 11.90 -19.51 -24.67
N ASP A 961 13.09 -20.03 -24.98
CA ASP A 961 13.80 -20.99 -24.12
C ASP A 961 14.14 -20.39 -22.75
N ALA A 962 14.56 -19.11 -22.71
CA ALA A 962 14.81 -18.40 -21.45
C ALA A 962 13.51 -18.14 -20.65
N ILE A 963 12.37 -17.94 -21.34
CA ILE A 963 11.05 -17.82 -20.71
C ILE A 963 10.61 -19.16 -20.08
N VAL A 964 10.80 -20.28 -20.79
CA VAL A 964 10.52 -21.62 -20.26
C VAL A 964 11.43 -21.93 -19.06
N ASN A 965 12.74 -21.74 -19.21
CA ASN A 965 13.72 -21.99 -18.15
C ASN A 965 13.48 -21.13 -16.89
N PHE A 966 12.99 -19.90 -17.05
CA PHE A 966 12.55 -19.05 -15.93
C PHE A 966 11.35 -19.67 -15.21
N HIS A 967 10.32 -20.07 -15.94
CA HIS A 967 9.10 -20.62 -15.35
C HIS A 967 9.34 -21.93 -14.61
N GLU A 968 10.21 -22.81 -15.11
CA GLU A 968 10.66 -24.02 -14.38
C GLU A 968 11.29 -23.68 -13.01
N ARG A 969 12.11 -22.62 -12.95
CA ARG A 969 12.81 -22.20 -11.73
C ARG A 969 11.91 -21.44 -10.77
N ALA A 970 11.01 -20.61 -11.29
CA ALA A 970 9.94 -19.99 -10.52
C ALA A 970 9.01 -21.06 -9.91
N GLN A 971 8.68 -22.13 -10.65
CA GLN A 971 7.85 -23.22 -10.15
C GLN A 971 8.46 -23.94 -8.95
N CYS A 972 9.80 -24.03 -8.85
CA CYS A 972 10.47 -24.52 -7.64
C CYS A 972 10.09 -23.69 -6.40
N LEU A 973 10.20 -22.35 -6.50
CA LEU A 973 9.81 -21.44 -5.41
C LEU A 973 8.31 -21.48 -5.13
N ILE A 974 7.46 -21.56 -6.16
CA ILE A 974 6.01 -21.71 -6.00
C ILE A 974 5.68 -22.99 -5.21
N ASN A 975 6.30 -24.12 -5.56
CA ASN A 975 6.10 -25.40 -4.88
C ASN A 975 6.63 -25.36 -3.43
N GLN A 976 7.84 -24.83 -3.23
CA GLN A 976 8.46 -24.67 -1.90
C GLN A 976 7.56 -23.86 -0.96
N TYR A 977 7.13 -22.67 -1.38
CA TYR A 977 6.36 -21.78 -0.52
C TYR A 977 4.90 -22.21 -0.37
N SER A 978 4.32 -22.91 -1.35
CA SER A 978 2.97 -23.51 -1.20
C SER A 978 2.92 -24.67 -0.20
N ASN A 979 4.07 -25.26 0.14
CA ASN A 979 4.20 -26.30 1.16
C ASN A 979 4.38 -25.74 2.58
N TYR A 980 4.42 -24.41 2.77
CA TYR A 980 4.56 -23.78 4.08
C TYR A 980 3.20 -23.46 4.71
N SER A 981 2.95 -24.06 5.88
CA SER A 981 1.75 -23.87 6.71
C SER A 981 1.97 -22.86 7.84
N VAL A 982 1.04 -21.92 8.02
CA VAL A 982 0.96 -21.06 9.21
C VAL A 982 0.11 -21.76 10.27
N SER A 983 0.79 -22.51 11.15
CA SER A 983 0.21 -23.39 12.19
C SER A 983 -0.80 -22.72 13.12
N GLU A 984 -0.66 -21.41 13.35
CA GLU A 984 -1.45 -20.60 14.27
C GLU A 984 -2.90 -20.37 13.78
N ILE A 985 -3.16 -20.60 12.49
CA ILE A 985 -4.46 -20.37 11.85
C ILE A 985 -4.88 -21.48 10.85
N ASP A 986 -4.06 -22.52 10.72
CA ASP A 986 -4.21 -23.66 9.81
C ASP A 986 -4.50 -23.26 8.35
N LEU A 987 -3.54 -22.55 7.74
CA LEU A 987 -3.57 -22.15 6.33
C LEU A 987 -2.19 -22.27 5.68
N LEU A 988 -2.17 -22.70 4.42
CA LEU A 988 -0.98 -22.67 3.56
C LEU A 988 -0.75 -21.26 2.99
N ILE A 989 0.50 -20.96 2.65
CA ILE A 989 0.85 -19.79 1.84
C ILE A 989 0.51 -20.08 0.37
N ASN A 990 0.01 -19.09 -0.36
CA ASN A 990 -0.11 -19.20 -1.82
C ASN A 990 1.25 -18.85 -2.46
N GLY A 991 1.99 -19.87 -2.91
CA GLY A 991 3.31 -19.71 -3.53
C GLY A 991 3.27 -18.97 -4.86
N GLU A 992 2.16 -19.02 -5.62
CA GLU A 992 2.01 -18.31 -6.89
C GLU A 992 1.80 -16.81 -6.67
N ASN A 993 0.89 -16.42 -5.76
CA ASN A 993 0.68 -15.03 -5.39
C ASN A 993 1.90 -14.42 -4.69
N THR A 994 2.72 -15.23 -4.01
CA THR A 994 3.96 -14.77 -3.39
C THR A 994 5.23 -14.85 -4.27
N GLN A 995 5.15 -15.40 -5.50
CA GLN A 995 6.35 -15.78 -6.26
C GLN A 995 7.33 -14.62 -6.52
N GLY A 996 6.87 -13.43 -6.90
CA GLY A 996 7.76 -12.29 -7.22
C GLY A 996 8.57 -11.82 -6.02
N GLU A 997 7.92 -11.70 -4.87
CA GLU A 997 8.56 -11.35 -3.59
C GLU A 997 9.55 -12.43 -3.14
N ASN A 998 9.19 -13.71 -3.31
CA ASN A 998 10.06 -14.84 -2.98
C ASN A 998 11.29 -14.87 -3.90
N ILE A 999 11.13 -14.62 -5.21
CA ILE A 999 12.24 -14.47 -6.17
C ILE A 999 13.14 -13.32 -5.74
N ALA A 1000 12.56 -12.17 -5.36
CA ALA A 1000 13.30 -10.99 -4.97
C ALA A 1000 14.04 -11.14 -3.63
N ASP A 1001 13.47 -11.84 -2.64
CA ASP A 1001 14.18 -12.20 -1.39
C ASP A 1001 15.40 -13.09 -1.68
N ASN A 1002 15.21 -14.15 -2.50
CA ASN A 1002 16.25 -15.11 -2.81
C ASN A 1002 17.38 -14.48 -3.65
N GLY A 1003 17.04 -13.65 -4.63
CA GLY A 1003 18.01 -12.86 -5.39
C GLY A 1003 18.75 -11.83 -4.53
N GLY A 1004 18.01 -11.08 -3.70
CA GLY A 1004 18.56 -9.99 -2.88
C GLY A 1004 19.57 -10.45 -1.83
N VAL A 1005 19.29 -11.55 -1.11
CA VAL A 1005 20.24 -12.13 -0.15
C VAL A 1005 21.52 -12.60 -0.84
N LYS A 1006 21.38 -13.28 -1.99
CA LYS A 1006 22.52 -13.80 -2.77
C LYS A 1006 23.42 -12.67 -3.31
N GLN A 1007 22.84 -11.59 -3.83
CA GLN A 1007 23.59 -10.41 -4.30
C GLN A 1007 24.30 -9.70 -3.15
N ALA A 1008 23.59 -9.45 -2.04
CA ALA A 1008 24.13 -8.72 -0.90
C ALA A 1008 25.24 -9.50 -0.18
N PHE A 1009 25.14 -10.83 -0.07
CA PHE A 1009 26.21 -11.65 0.50
C PHE A 1009 27.45 -11.69 -0.39
N ARG A 1010 27.28 -11.81 -1.73
CA ARG A 1010 28.41 -11.69 -2.68
C ARG A 1010 29.10 -10.33 -2.61
N ALA A 1011 28.33 -9.24 -2.50
CA ALA A 1011 28.87 -7.90 -2.32
C ALA A 1011 29.64 -7.76 -0.99
N TYR A 1012 29.10 -8.31 0.11
CA TYR A 1012 29.79 -8.35 1.41
C TYR A 1012 31.11 -9.14 1.35
N GLU A 1013 31.12 -10.32 0.70
CA GLU A 1013 32.34 -11.13 0.56
C GLU A 1013 33.40 -10.44 -0.31
N ARG A 1014 33.02 -9.77 -1.41
CA ARG A 1014 33.94 -8.90 -2.17
C ARG A 1014 34.49 -7.78 -1.28
N TRP A 1015 33.64 -7.08 -0.54
CA TRP A 1015 34.07 -6.01 0.37
C TRP A 1015 35.06 -6.56 1.42
N ALA A 1016 34.74 -7.69 2.05
CA ALA A 1016 35.56 -8.31 3.07
C ALA A 1016 36.94 -8.72 2.55
N ALA A 1017 36.99 -9.35 1.37
CA ALA A 1017 38.24 -9.75 0.71
C ALA A 1017 39.13 -8.54 0.35
N GLN A 1018 38.55 -7.39 0.04
CA GLN A 1018 39.28 -6.15 -0.25
C GLN A 1018 39.77 -5.41 1.02
N HIS A 1019 39.12 -5.61 2.17
CA HIS A 1019 39.33 -4.80 3.38
C HIS A 1019 40.05 -5.52 4.54
N GLY A 1020 40.35 -6.82 4.42
CA GLY A 1020 41.32 -7.52 5.27
C GLY A 1020 41.07 -7.38 6.77
N ASP A 1021 41.98 -6.72 7.49
CA ASP A 1021 41.89 -6.49 8.94
C ASP A 1021 40.57 -5.81 9.36
N ALA A 1022 40.02 -4.91 8.54
CA ALA A 1022 38.75 -4.25 8.83
C ALA A 1022 37.55 -5.22 8.70
N ALA A 1023 37.67 -6.27 7.89
CA ALA A 1023 36.69 -7.35 7.82
C ALA A 1023 36.82 -8.33 9.00
N GLN A 1024 38.04 -8.53 9.53
CA GLN A 1024 38.25 -9.29 10.78
C GLN A 1024 37.68 -8.53 12.00
N ALA A 1025 37.71 -7.19 11.97
CA ALA A 1025 37.11 -6.31 12.98
C ALA A 1025 35.57 -6.10 12.84
N ASP A 1026 34.93 -6.80 11.89
CA ASP A 1026 33.51 -6.65 11.53
C ASP A 1026 32.57 -7.42 12.48
N THR A 1027 32.71 -7.18 13.78
CA THR A 1027 32.02 -7.91 14.87
C THR A 1027 31.17 -6.99 15.76
N LEU A 1028 30.36 -7.56 16.65
CA LEU A 1028 29.56 -6.80 17.64
C LEU A 1028 30.01 -7.12 19.09
N PRO A 1029 30.09 -6.11 19.98
CA PRO A 1029 30.56 -6.30 21.35
C PRO A 1029 29.64 -7.25 22.16
N GLY A 1030 30.19 -8.39 22.55
CA GLY A 1030 29.47 -9.44 23.28
C GLY A 1030 28.47 -10.23 22.43
N VAL A 1031 28.57 -10.21 21.09
CA VAL A 1031 27.87 -11.19 20.23
C VAL A 1031 28.93 -12.14 19.68
N ASN A 1032 28.86 -13.42 20.04
CA ASN A 1032 29.83 -14.42 19.62
C ASN A 1032 29.50 -14.94 18.21
N ALA A 1033 29.67 -14.08 17.20
CA ALA A 1033 29.40 -14.37 15.80
C ALA A 1033 30.44 -13.67 14.90
N THR A 1034 30.85 -14.37 13.84
CA THR A 1034 31.68 -13.79 12.77
C THR A 1034 30.87 -12.81 11.92
N GLY A 1035 31.53 -11.92 11.15
CA GLY A 1035 30.85 -11.01 10.23
C GLY A 1035 29.92 -11.73 9.23
N ARG A 1036 30.34 -12.88 8.69
CA ARG A 1036 29.51 -13.76 7.85
C ARG A 1036 28.22 -14.23 8.58
N GLN A 1037 28.32 -14.61 9.85
CA GLN A 1037 27.15 -14.99 10.65
C GLN A 1037 26.27 -13.78 11.01
N LEU A 1038 26.88 -12.64 11.32
CA LEU A 1038 26.20 -11.38 11.63
C LEU A 1038 25.38 -10.85 10.45
N PHE A 1039 25.83 -11.05 9.20
CA PHE A 1039 25.05 -10.76 8.00
C PHE A 1039 23.70 -11.49 8.02
N PHE A 1040 23.71 -12.82 8.17
CA PHE A 1040 22.49 -13.62 8.15
C PHE A 1040 21.61 -13.37 9.38
N ILE A 1041 22.20 -13.17 10.57
CA ILE A 1041 21.46 -12.78 11.77
C ILE A 1041 20.78 -11.43 11.57
N ASN A 1042 21.43 -10.43 10.94
CA ASN A 1042 20.79 -9.14 10.68
C ASN A 1042 19.65 -9.25 9.66
N PHE A 1043 19.85 -10.01 8.58
CA PHE A 1043 18.80 -10.33 7.60
C PHE A 1043 17.57 -10.96 8.27
N ALA A 1044 17.78 -11.99 9.10
CA ALA A 1044 16.67 -12.62 9.81
C ALA A 1044 16.00 -11.65 10.80
N GLN A 1045 16.78 -10.78 11.46
CA GLN A 1045 16.24 -9.82 12.42
C GLN A 1045 15.47 -8.65 11.80
N VAL A 1046 15.75 -8.26 10.55
CA VAL A 1046 14.89 -7.34 9.77
C VAL A 1046 13.45 -7.90 9.64
N TRP A 1047 13.29 -9.21 9.71
CA TRP A 1047 12.00 -9.90 9.60
C TRP A 1047 11.40 -10.34 10.95
N CYS A 1048 11.99 -10.01 12.11
CA CYS A 1048 11.36 -10.31 13.40
C CYS A 1048 9.97 -9.64 13.50
N SER A 1049 8.94 -10.45 13.76
CA SER A 1049 7.53 -10.05 13.69
C SER A 1049 6.65 -10.81 14.67
N SER A 1050 5.68 -10.11 15.26
CA SER A 1050 4.53 -10.64 16.00
C SER A 1050 3.24 -10.20 15.29
N MET A 1051 2.27 -11.08 15.03
CA MET A 1051 1.03 -10.72 14.32
C MET A 1051 -0.19 -11.40 14.93
N ARG A 1052 -1.33 -10.70 14.97
CA ARG A 1052 -2.60 -11.25 15.50
C ARG A 1052 -3.19 -12.30 14.55
N PRO A 1053 -3.87 -13.36 15.03
CA PRO A 1053 -4.40 -14.44 14.18
C PRO A 1053 -5.36 -13.94 13.08
N GLU A 1054 -6.20 -12.95 13.39
CA GLU A 1054 -7.13 -12.33 12.45
C GLU A 1054 -6.37 -11.55 11.37
N ALA A 1055 -5.35 -10.79 11.77
CA ALA A 1055 -4.48 -10.05 10.86
C ALA A 1055 -3.67 -10.99 9.95
N MET A 1056 -3.23 -12.14 10.46
CA MET A 1056 -2.54 -13.16 9.66
C MET A 1056 -3.51 -13.87 8.69
N ARG A 1057 -4.73 -14.21 9.14
CA ARG A 1057 -5.77 -14.81 8.29
C ARG A 1057 -6.28 -13.84 7.22
N SER A 1058 -6.31 -12.54 7.53
CA SER A 1058 -6.47 -11.48 6.53
C SER A 1058 -5.29 -11.52 5.56
N LYS A 1059 -4.05 -11.36 6.06
CA LYS A 1059 -2.82 -11.28 5.26
C LYS A 1059 -2.68 -12.41 4.23
N LEU A 1060 -2.83 -13.68 4.61
CA LEU A 1060 -2.64 -14.79 3.68
C LEU A 1060 -3.60 -14.77 2.47
N LYS A 1061 -4.77 -14.13 2.57
CA LYS A 1061 -5.72 -13.99 1.46
C LYS A 1061 -5.32 -12.91 0.44
N ILE A 1062 -4.48 -11.95 0.83
CA ILE A 1062 -4.28 -10.68 0.10
C ILE A 1062 -2.80 -10.28 -0.03
N ALA A 1063 -1.88 -11.22 0.25
CA ALA A 1063 -0.44 -10.95 0.26
C ALA A 1063 0.28 -11.42 -1.00
N VAL A 1064 0.95 -10.47 -1.65
CA VAL A 1064 2.13 -10.76 -2.48
C VAL A 1064 3.34 -11.13 -1.63
N HIS A 1065 3.42 -10.67 -0.38
CA HIS A 1065 4.56 -10.95 0.51
C HIS A 1065 4.32 -12.16 1.41
N SER A 1066 5.21 -13.14 1.37
CA SER A 1066 5.26 -14.22 2.36
C SER A 1066 5.31 -13.67 3.80
N PRO A 1067 4.71 -14.36 4.81
CA PRO A 1067 4.87 -14.00 6.21
C PRO A 1067 6.36 -14.01 6.60
N ALA A 1068 6.75 -13.12 7.53
CA ALA A 1068 8.15 -12.76 7.74
C ALA A 1068 9.05 -13.97 8.12
N ARG A 1069 8.52 -14.93 8.90
CA ARG A 1069 9.17 -16.22 9.19
C ARG A 1069 9.59 -16.98 7.93
N PHE A 1070 8.76 -16.99 6.89
CA PHE A 1070 9.01 -17.73 5.65
C PHE A 1070 9.82 -16.92 4.62
N ARG A 1071 9.85 -15.58 4.72
CA ARG A 1071 10.87 -14.76 4.04
C ARG A 1071 12.28 -15.11 4.53
N VAL A 1072 12.44 -15.43 5.82
CA VAL A 1072 13.70 -15.95 6.39
C VAL A 1072 13.94 -17.42 6.03
N ILE A 1073 13.01 -18.31 6.39
CA ILE A 1073 13.22 -19.77 6.26
C ILE A 1073 13.37 -20.18 4.80
N GLY A 1074 12.50 -19.74 3.89
CA GLY A 1074 12.54 -20.16 2.49
C GLY A 1074 13.82 -19.71 1.77
N THR A 1075 14.21 -18.46 1.99
CA THR A 1075 15.41 -17.84 1.41
C THR A 1075 16.71 -18.50 1.89
N LEU A 1076 16.86 -18.70 3.20
CA LEU A 1076 18.09 -19.29 3.75
C LEU A 1076 18.17 -20.80 3.50
N SER A 1077 17.03 -21.48 3.38
CA SER A 1077 16.98 -22.88 2.91
C SER A 1077 17.53 -23.04 1.50
N ASN A 1078 17.40 -22.02 0.64
CA ASN A 1078 17.91 -22.04 -0.74
C ASN A 1078 19.36 -21.57 -0.87
N SER A 1079 19.88 -20.77 0.06
CA SER A 1079 21.29 -20.39 0.07
C SER A 1079 22.19 -21.59 0.38
N LYS A 1080 23.34 -21.68 -0.30
CA LYS A 1080 24.42 -22.65 0.01
C LYS A 1080 25.40 -22.03 1.01
N GLU A 1081 25.62 -20.74 0.86
CA GLU A 1081 26.49 -19.86 1.64
C GLU A 1081 26.04 -19.79 3.10
N PHE A 1082 24.74 -19.67 3.35
CA PHE A 1082 24.15 -19.78 4.68
C PHE A 1082 24.49 -21.13 5.35
N ALA A 1083 24.29 -22.23 4.62
CA ALA A 1083 24.52 -23.58 5.12
C ALA A 1083 26.01 -23.85 5.38
N GLU A 1084 26.92 -23.28 4.59
CA GLU A 1084 28.37 -23.27 4.88
C GLU A 1084 28.67 -22.49 6.16
N VAL A 1085 28.20 -21.24 6.27
CA VAL A 1085 28.49 -20.33 7.39
C VAL A 1085 27.98 -20.83 8.74
N PHE A 1086 26.85 -21.55 8.76
CA PHE A 1086 26.31 -22.21 9.96
C PHE A 1086 26.61 -23.71 10.03
N HIS A 1087 27.41 -24.26 9.11
CA HIS A 1087 27.85 -25.66 9.08
C HIS A 1087 26.69 -26.68 9.09
N CYS A 1088 25.58 -26.34 8.42
CA CYS A 1088 24.34 -27.11 8.48
C CYS A 1088 24.42 -28.45 7.73
N PRO A 1089 24.14 -29.60 8.38
CA PRO A 1089 24.13 -30.89 7.71
C PRO A 1089 23.14 -30.94 6.54
N VAL A 1090 23.50 -31.61 5.44
CA VAL A 1090 22.59 -31.82 4.30
C VAL A 1090 21.38 -32.63 4.77
N GLY A 1091 20.18 -32.13 4.48
CA GLY A 1091 18.92 -32.69 4.97
C GLY A 1091 18.44 -32.15 6.31
N SER A 1092 19.14 -31.18 6.93
CA SER A 1092 18.54 -30.38 8.01
C SER A 1092 17.43 -29.46 7.43
N PRO A 1093 16.45 -29.00 8.23
CA PRO A 1093 15.35 -28.17 7.73
C PRO A 1093 15.81 -26.90 6.99
N MET A 1094 16.90 -26.27 7.46
CA MET A 1094 17.50 -25.09 6.84
C MET A 1094 18.57 -25.43 5.77
N ASN A 1095 18.82 -26.71 5.49
CA ASN A 1095 19.71 -27.14 4.41
C ASN A 1095 19.14 -28.35 3.64
N PRO A 1096 18.00 -28.19 2.93
CA PRO A 1096 17.45 -29.22 2.06
C PRO A 1096 18.44 -29.60 0.95
N GLY A 1097 18.35 -30.86 0.49
CA GLY A 1097 19.22 -31.39 -0.56
C GLY A 1097 18.95 -30.79 -1.95
N GLU A 1098 17.68 -30.46 -2.22
CA GLU A 1098 17.28 -29.64 -3.36
C GLU A 1098 17.05 -28.20 -2.90
N LYS A 1099 17.52 -27.23 -3.69
CA LYS A 1099 17.47 -25.79 -3.40
C LYS A 1099 17.02 -25.03 -4.64
N CYS A 1100 16.04 -24.14 -4.50
CA CYS A 1100 15.55 -23.34 -5.60
C CYS A 1100 16.46 -22.14 -5.87
N SER A 1101 16.72 -21.84 -7.14
CA SER A 1101 17.43 -20.62 -7.57
C SER A 1101 16.93 -20.22 -8.95
N VAL A 1102 16.51 -18.96 -9.07
CA VAL A 1102 16.26 -18.28 -10.35
C VAL A 1102 17.51 -17.50 -10.71
N TRP A 1103 17.81 -16.48 -9.90
CA TRP A 1103 19.02 -15.66 -9.98
C TRP A 1103 20.13 -16.18 -9.07
#